data_AF-A0A8C7SA75-F1
#
_entry.id   AF-A0A8C7SA75-F1
#
_cell.length_a   1.000
_cell.length_b   1.000
_cell.length_c   1.000
_cell.angle_alpha   90.00
_cell.angle_beta   90.00
_cell.angle_gamma   90.00
#
_symmetry.space_group_name_H-M   'P 1'
#
loop_
_entity.id
_entity.type
_entity.pdbx_description
1 polymer ?
#
loop_
_entity_poly.entity_id
_entity_poly.type
_entity_poly.pdbx_seq_one_letter_code
_entity_poly.pdbx_strand_id
1 'polypeptide(L)'
;QNCTPDGNENHAEENRPLSSTESLRQLSQQLNGLLSGVCVYLMATKRRNEAYKLQSTRNQELATALDSSNLTNSQLSTKLDLLVRVCVRACLGFGRSVHIQTIGILVSEKSELQTALSYTQQAARQKTGEAEELSNRLQATKQRVSELERTLSSVSTQQKQFDKHNKELERERDNLRLEVYRLNSVSEERRQQSSELSEQLKLKVSENSAMRLDLDELRKRLEMADVMLQQFSSQSGPPSANQQMQLLLEEKLQIEVHTAQLMESVAQLQTERDRYAEQIHEEGRVWKDKTEQLLSQVTLVAEERDRSISQIQELEVHITDLKHAAALLSHEREAQVDPQPSGPSMSELALQEALSSLQQERDSLNTQFQAQLRDNEQLSRMCSEQESRLSELERHAERGAEDAEDRRRMLEDVQSDKATISRALAQNRTLKDQLAELQNGFVKLTNENMELTTALQSEHHVKKELGRKMGQLQEDLHNFKEQLELKSLEYQALLEQRDQIVAHLQQYSAGYTALASEREQLHRQYLQQSQLMDRLQHDETHGRVQLEMSHKQLEQYQERLERLSRDNEQLKAEVTELLNSSALATPPRDQGDGVESQSLPESPQKSSIAIPEDFESREEMEEFVRDAVARVEAERDEVRSRLEEERRLHLAARHQAAAPSMDHGHTHSHDGHTRSHDDHSHCEHTGSEGVPVEVHEALCVAMEKLQHRFTSLMQEKADLKERVEELEHRCIQLSGETDTIGEYIALYQNQRAVMKQKHTEKEQYISMLAQDKEEMKAKLAELQDLVMRLVGERNEWYSRYAGMVASADTTANPDLLPAGEDHVQAHHAHRRMELNAVDGQGLSTHAHTHTHTSIPAVELPPDSQALMRPQEDGTARQIMQLLQEIQGPRSVPFLGDNPCIPFFYRPDQQDEVKILVV
;
A
#
# COMPACT_ATOMS: atom_id res chain seq x y z
N GLN A 1 21.30 -71.20 -64.28
CA GLN A 1 22.43 -70.25 -64.18
C GLN A 1 21.91 -69.02 -63.45
N ASN A 2 22.76 -68.36 -62.67
CA ASN A 2 22.33 -67.48 -61.57
C ASN A 2 22.82 -66.02 -61.77
N CYS A 3 22.36 -65.14 -60.86
CA CYS A 3 22.85 -63.77 -60.63
C CYS A 3 22.43 -62.76 -61.72
N THR A 4 22.41 -61.45 -61.48
CA THR A 4 22.87 -60.58 -60.36
C THR A 4 21.67 -59.73 -59.85
N PRO A 5 21.76 -58.51 -59.24
CA PRO A 5 22.89 -57.75 -58.66
C PRO A 5 22.65 -57.07 -57.27
N ASP A 6 23.77 -56.64 -56.66
CA ASP A 6 24.09 -55.37 -55.97
C ASP A 6 23.15 -54.74 -54.90
N GLY A 7 23.61 -53.84 -54.02
CA GLY A 7 24.94 -53.21 -53.89
C GLY A 7 25.12 -52.51 -52.53
N ASN A 8 26.30 -51.93 -52.29
CA ASN A 8 26.69 -51.41 -50.97
C ASN A 8 27.66 -50.21 -51.08
N GLU A 9 27.29 -49.06 -50.53
CA GLU A 9 28.25 -47.99 -50.18
C GLU A 9 27.68 -47.05 -49.10
N ASN A 10 28.55 -46.52 -48.25
CA ASN A 10 28.22 -45.51 -47.23
C ASN A 10 28.69 -44.14 -47.71
N HIS A 11 27.97 -43.06 -47.36
CA HIS A 11 28.60 -41.81 -46.89
C HIS A 11 27.59 -40.98 -46.09
N ALA A 12 28.09 -39.99 -45.34
CA ALA A 12 27.35 -39.32 -44.28
C ALA A 12 26.59 -38.07 -44.76
N GLU A 13 25.35 -37.89 -44.27
CA GLU A 13 24.69 -36.58 -44.20
C GLU A 13 23.64 -36.58 -43.06
N GLU A 14 24.04 -36.10 -41.88
CA GLU A 14 23.10 -35.72 -40.80
C GLU A 14 22.88 -34.20 -40.79
N ASN A 15 21.72 -33.77 -40.27
CA ASN A 15 21.30 -32.39 -40.04
C ASN A 15 20.76 -31.60 -41.26
N ARG A 16 19.53 -31.91 -41.66
CA ARG A 16 18.54 -30.88 -42.04
C ARG A 16 17.24 -31.06 -41.24
N PRO A 17 16.56 -29.98 -40.83
CA PRO A 17 15.32 -30.08 -40.05
C PRO A 17 14.16 -30.55 -40.93
N LEU A 18 13.50 -31.64 -40.52
CA LEU A 18 12.27 -32.12 -41.15
C LEU A 18 11.06 -31.29 -40.70
N SER A 19 10.08 -31.13 -41.60
CA SER A 19 8.88 -30.34 -41.34
C SER A 19 8.01 -30.94 -40.24
N SER A 20 7.33 -30.08 -39.47
CA SER A 20 6.45 -30.46 -38.36
C SER A 20 5.32 -31.42 -38.75
N THR A 21 4.89 -31.40 -40.01
CA THR A 21 3.89 -32.32 -40.57
C THR A 21 4.38 -33.76 -40.71
N GLU A 22 5.67 -33.98 -40.95
CA GLU A 22 6.24 -35.33 -41.10
C GLU A 22 6.36 -36.03 -39.73
N SER A 23 6.82 -35.29 -38.72
CA SER A 23 6.94 -35.79 -37.34
C SER A 23 5.59 -36.23 -36.76
N LEU A 24 4.53 -35.46 -36.99
CA LEU A 24 3.17 -35.83 -36.57
C LEU A 24 2.65 -37.09 -37.28
N ARG A 25 3.00 -37.29 -38.56
CA ARG A 25 2.66 -38.50 -39.31
C ARG A 25 3.40 -39.73 -38.78
N GLN A 26 4.67 -39.57 -38.43
CA GLN A 26 5.51 -40.64 -37.89
C GLN A 26 5.06 -41.05 -36.48
N LEU A 27 4.75 -40.09 -35.60
CA LEU A 27 4.14 -40.34 -34.29
C LEU A 27 2.76 -41.02 -34.41
N SER A 28 1.93 -40.60 -35.36
CA SER A 28 0.63 -41.24 -35.64
C SER A 28 0.77 -42.71 -36.07
N GLN A 29 1.78 -43.04 -36.89
CA GLN A 29 2.07 -44.42 -37.24
C GLN A 29 2.64 -45.23 -36.07
N GLN A 30 3.48 -44.63 -35.22
CA GLN A 30 3.99 -45.29 -34.00
C GLN A 30 2.89 -45.57 -32.97
N LEU A 31 1.95 -44.63 -32.73
CA LEU A 31 0.80 -44.87 -31.85
C LEU A 31 -0.12 -45.99 -32.37
N ASN A 32 -0.45 -45.98 -33.66
CA ASN A 32 -1.28 -47.04 -34.25
C ASN A 32 -0.59 -48.41 -34.24
N GLY A 33 0.74 -48.45 -34.35
CA GLY A 33 1.53 -49.68 -34.17
C GLY A 33 1.45 -50.24 -32.75
N LEU A 34 1.39 -49.38 -31.73
CA LEU A 34 1.33 -49.78 -30.31
C LEU A 34 -0.09 -50.15 -29.85
N LEU A 35 -1.14 -49.59 -30.45
CA LEU A 35 -2.53 -49.86 -30.07
C LEU A 35 -3.05 -51.24 -30.55
N SER A 36 -2.37 -51.90 -31.47
CA SER A 36 -2.75 -53.24 -31.97
C SER A 36 -2.22 -54.38 -31.08
N GLY A 37 -2.67 -54.41 -29.82
CA GLY A 37 -2.22 -55.39 -28.80
C GLY A 37 -2.44 -56.86 -29.17
N VAL A 38 -3.31 -57.15 -30.15
CA VAL A 38 -3.54 -58.50 -30.70
C VAL A 38 -2.28 -59.06 -31.38
N CYS A 39 -1.49 -58.22 -32.05
CA CYS A 39 -0.38 -58.68 -32.88
C CYS A 39 0.80 -59.24 -32.07
N VAL A 40 1.12 -58.60 -30.94
CA VAL A 40 2.19 -59.05 -30.01
C VAL A 40 1.85 -60.43 -29.43
N TYR A 41 0.60 -60.66 -29.04
CA TYR A 41 0.15 -61.95 -28.50
C TYR A 41 0.18 -63.06 -29.57
N LEU A 42 -0.17 -62.73 -30.82
CA LEU A 42 -0.09 -63.66 -31.96
C LEU A 42 1.36 -64.02 -32.32
N MET A 43 2.29 -63.06 -32.32
CA MET A 43 3.71 -63.36 -32.54
C MET A 43 4.33 -64.14 -31.37
N ALA A 44 3.97 -63.82 -30.12
CA ALA A 44 4.45 -64.55 -28.95
C ALA A 44 3.96 -66.01 -28.94
N THR A 45 2.68 -66.25 -29.24
CA THR A 45 2.11 -67.61 -29.34
C THR A 45 2.67 -68.38 -30.53
N LYS A 46 2.88 -67.73 -31.69
CA LYS A 46 3.49 -68.38 -32.86
C LYS A 46 4.94 -68.81 -32.59
N ARG A 47 5.79 -67.92 -32.04
CA ARG A 47 7.16 -68.27 -31.61
C ARG A 47 7.17 -69.39 -30.55
N ARG A 48 6.21 -69.39 -29.62
CA ARG A 48 6.08 -70.45 -28.60
C ARG A 48 5.72 -71.81 -29.22
N ASN A 49 4.83 -71.84 -30.21
CA ASN A 49 4.49 -73.06 -30.95
C ASN A 49 5.64 -73.54 -31.86
N GLU A 50 6.41 -72.63 -32.44
CA GLU A 50 7.62 -72.95 -33.21
C GLU A 50 8.71 -73.54 -32.30
N ALA A 51 8.90 -72.98 -31.09
CA ALA A 51 9.79 -73.55 -30.08
C ALA A 51 9.34 -74.94 -29.59
N TYR A 52 8.04 -75.14 -29.32
CA TYR A 52 7.51 -76.46 -28.98
C TYR A 52 7.69 -77.49 -30.10
N LYS A 53 7.51 -77.10 -31.37
CA LYS A 53 7.80 -77.97 -32.52
C LYS A 53 9.28 -78.32 -32.60
N LEU A 54 10.18 -77.34 -32.46
CA LEU A 54 11.62 -77.55 -32.51
C LEU A 54 12.13 -78.43 -31.35
N GLN A 55 11.54 -78.29 -30.16
CA GLN A 55 11.83 -79.16 -29.02
C GLN A 55 11.24 -80.57 -29.23
N SER A 56 10.08 -80.69 -29.87
CA SER A 56 9.50 -81.99 -30.23
C SER A 56 10.32 -82.73 -31.30
N THR A 57 10.81 -82.05 -32.33
CA THR A 57 11.70 -82.69 -33.33
C THR A 57 13.03 -83.07 -32.70
N ARG A 58 13.63 -82.20 -31.88
CA ARG A 58 14.88 -82.50 -31.16
C ARG A 58 14.73 -83.65 -30.16
N ASN A 59 13.58 -83.81 -29.51
CA ASN A 59 13.29 -84.97 -28.68
C ASN A 59 13.11 -86.25 -29.52
N GLN A 60 12.49 -86.15 -30.70
CA GLN A 60 12.34 -87.27 -31.64
C GLN A 60 13.71 -87.70 -32.21
N GLU A 61 14.58 -86.75 -32.54
CA GLU A 61 15.97 -86.96 -32.96
C GLU A 61 16.81 -87.60 -31.85
N LEU A 62 16.66 -87.13 -30.59
CA LEU A 62 17.31 -87.76 -29.44
C LEU A 62 16.81 -89.18 -29.18
N ALA A 63 15.52 -89.45 -29.39
CA ALA A 63 14.96 -90.81 -29.30
C ALA A 63 15.54 -91.74 -30.38
N THR A 64 15.58 -91.31 -31.65
CA THR A 64 16.18 -92.12 -32.73
C THR A 64 17.69 -92.28 -32.56
N ALA A 65 18.39 -91.28 -32.02
CA ALA A 65 19.80 -91.39 -31.66
C ALA A 65 20.01 -92.40 -30.51
N LEU A 66 19.17 -92.38 -29.47
CA LEU A 66 19.19 -93.34 -28.37
C LEU A 66 18.89 -94.76 -28.85
N ASP A 67 17.89 -94.95 -29.72
CA ASP A 67 17.60 -96.25 -30.34
C ASP A 67 18.75 -96.75 -31.23
N SER A 68 19.43 -95.85 -31.95
CA SER A 68 20.65 -96.19 -32.71
C SER A 68 21.82 -96.57 -31.77
N SER A 69 21.91 -95.93 -30.60
CA SER A 69 22.90 -96.26 -29.57
C SER A 69 22.59 -97.60 -28.89
N ASN A 70 21.31 -97.90 -28.64
CA ASN A 70 20.86 -99.19 -28.13
C ASN A 70 21.10 -100.31 -29.16
N LEU A 71 20.83 -100.05 -30.44
CA LEU A 71 21.10 -101.00 -31.53
C LEU A 71 22.60 -101.25 -31.71
N THR A 72 23.43 -100.21 -31.66
CA THR A 72 24.90 -100.36 -31.75
C THR A 72 25.48 -101.02 -30.49
N ASN A 73 24.96 -100.75 -29.29
CA ASN A 73 25.31 -101.47 -28.07
C ASN A 73 24.88 -102.96 -28.15
N SER A 74 23.72 -103.28 -28.73
CA SER A 74 23.31 -104.67 -28.98
C SER A 74 24.20 -105.37 -30.01
N GLN A 75 24.62 -104.67 -31.08
CA GLN A 75 25.60 -105.18 -32.03
C GLN A 75 27.01 -105.33 -31.43
N LEU A 76 27.41 -104.46 -30.51
CA LEU A 76 28.68 -104.57 -29.78
C LEU A 76 28.61 -105.70 -28.74
N SER A 77 27.49 -105.87 -28.03
CA SER A 77 27.28 -106.97 -27.09
C SER A 77 27.28 -108.33 -27.79
N THR A 78 26.64 -108.45 -28.96
CA THR A 78 26.68 -109.69 -29.76
C THR A 78 28.04 -109.95 -30.41
N LYS A 79 28.79 -108.91 -30.78
CA LYS A 79 30.21 -109.03 -31.17
C LYS A 79 31.10 -109.45 -29.99
N LEU A 80 30.85 -108.95 -28.78
CA LEU A 80 31.52 -109.37 -27.55
C LEU A 80 31.23 -110.85 -27.26
N ASP A 81 29.98 -111.28 -27.37
CA ASP A 81 29.59 -112.69 -27.19
C ASP A 81 30.27 -113.61 -28.23
N LEU A 82 30.41 -113.14 -29.47
CA LEU A 82 31.20 -113.81 -30.52
C LEU A 82 32.71 -113.84 -30.21
N LEU A 83 33.29 -112.73 -29.75
CA LEU A 83 34.70 -112.64 -29.35
C LEU A 83 34.99 -113.54 -28.15
N VAL A 84 34.15 -113.53 -27.12
CA VAL A 84 34.26 -114.44 -25.96
C VAL A 84 34.20 -115.90 -26.41
N ARG A 85 33.27 -116.26 -27.31
CA ARG A 85 33.19 -117.63 -27.87
C ARG A 85 34.42 -117.99 -28.72
N VAL A 86 35.06 -117.04 -29.39
CA VAL A 86 36.33 -117.25 -30.11
C VAL A 86 37.52 -117.39 -29.15
N CYS A 87 37.65 -116.52 -28.15
CA CYS A 87 38.69 -116.57 -27.13
C CYS A 87 38.63 -117.87 -26.32
N VAL A 88 37.44 -118.31 -25.91
CA VAL A 88 37.24 -119.61 -25.22
C VAL A 88 37.65 -120.79 -26.12
N ARG A 89 37.44 -120.69 -27.44
CA ARG A 89 37.93 -121.70 -28.40
C ARG A 89 39.45 -121.67 -28.59
N ALA A 90 40.07 -120.49 -28.55
CA ALA A 90 41.51 -120.31 -28.73
C ALA A 90 42.33 -120.71 -27.48
N CYS A 91 41.82 -120.44 -26.27
CA CYS A 91 42.51 -120.72 -25.01
C CYS A 91 42.74 -122.22 -24.75
N LEU A 92 42.00 -123.12 -25.42
CA LEU A 92 42.14 -124.57 -25.29
C LEU A 92 43.32 -125.17 -26.10
N GLY A 93 44.13 -124.35 -26.79
CA GLY A 93 45.14 -124.84 -27.74
C GLY A 93 46.63 -124.70 -27.38
N PHE A 94 47.02 -123.88 -26.38
CA PHE A 94 48.42 -123.39 -26.29
C PHE A 94 49.12 -123.53 -24.92
N GLY A 95 49.78 -124.68 -24.73
CA GLY A 95 51.06 -124.84 -23.99
C GLY A 95 51.24 -124.15 -22.63
N ARG A 96 51.51 -124.95 -21.57
CA ARG A 96 51.64 -124.55 -20.15
C ARG A 96 52.64 -123.44 -19.78
N SER A 97 53.39 -122.87 -20.72
CA SER A 97 54.23 -121.67 -20.51
C SER A 97 53.64 -120.38 -21.12
N VAL A 98 52.78 -120.46 -22.14
CA VAL A 98 52.14 -119.27 -22.76
C VAL A 98 50.95 -118.82 -21.93
N HIS A 99 50.18 -119.77 -21.39
CA HIS A 99 49.01 -119.50 -20.54
C HIS A 99 49.28 -118.50 -19.41
N ILE A 100 50.45 -118.51 -18.78
CA ILE A 100 50.78 -117.59 -17.67
C ILE A 100 50.81 -116.13 -18.16
N GLN A 101 51.40 -115.87 -19.34
CA GLN A 101 51.47 -114.53 -19.91
C GLN A 101 50.11 -114.07 -20.45
N THR A 102 49.33 -114.97 -21.07
CA THR A 102 47.96 -114.67 -21.51
C THR A 102 47.03 -114.38 -20.32
N ILE A 103 47.15 -115.14 -19.22
CA ILE A 103 46.40 -114.86 -17.98
C ILE A 103 46.85 -113.53 -17.37
N GLY A 104 48.15 -113.21 -17.38
CA GLY A 104 48.65 -111.91 -16.94
C GLY A 104 48.02 -110.74 -17.69
N ILE A 105 47.99 -110.80 -19.04
CA ILE A 105 47.36 -109.78 -19.90
C ILE A 105 45.86 -109.68 -19.63
N LEU A 106 45.15 -110.81 -19.56
CA LEU A 106 43.70 -110.82 -19.27
C LEU A 106 43.38 -110.28 -17.86
N VAL A 107 44.31 -110.40 -16.90
CA VAL A 107 44.17 -109.83 -15.55
C VAL A 107 44.45 -108.32 -15.55
N SER A 108 45.45 -107.83 -16.29
CA SER A 108 45.68 -106.38 -16.43
C SER A 108 44.55 -105.71 -17.22
N GLU A 109 44.14 -106.25 -18.37
CA GLU A 109 42.98 -105.77 -19.14
C GLU A 109 41.71 -105.75 -18.29
N LYS A 110 41.45 -106.80 -17.50
CA LYS A 110 40.32 -106.82 -16.56
C LYS A 110 40.45 -105.72 -15.50
N SER A 111 41.63 -105.49 -14.94
CA SER A 111 41.87 -104.47 -13.92
C SER A 111 41.71 -103.05 -14.48
N GLU A 112 42.18 -102.80 -15.70
CA GLU A 112 42.04 -101.55 -16.43
C GLU A 112 40.56 -101.29 -16.78
N LEU A 113 39.86 -102.27 -17.34
CA LEU A 113 38.42 -102.18 -17.63
C LEU A 113 37.59 -101.99 -16.36
N GLN A 114 37.93 -102.65 -15.25
CA GLN A 114 37.26 -102.49 -13.95
C GLN A 114 37.51 -101.09 -13.37
N THR A 115 38.71 -100.52 -13.57
CA THR A 115 39.04 -99.15 -13.16
C THR A 115 38.31 -98.12 -14.01
N ALA A 116 38.29 -98.30 -15.34
CA ALA A 116 37.54 -97.44 -16.27
C ALA A 116 36.03 -97.50 -16.03
N LEU A 117 35.49 -98.68 -15.72
CA LEU A 117 34.08 -98.85 -15.32
C LEU A 117 33.78 -98.12 -14.00
N SER A 118 34.66 -98.22 -13.00
CA SER A 118 34.50 -97.48 -11.74
C SER A 118 34.52 -95.96 -11.96
N TYR A 119 35.48 -95.46 -12.75
CA TYR A 119 35.59 -94.04 -13.07
C TYR A 119 34.38 -93.51 -13.85
N THR A 120 33.91 -94.25 -14.88
CA THR A 120 32.72 -93.86 -15.65
C THR A 120 31.43 -93.95 -14.84
N GLN A 121 31.28 -94.92 -13.92
CA GLN A 121 30.16 -94.94 -12.97
C GLN A 121 30.20 -93.77 -12.00
N GLN A 122 31.38 -93.36 -11.51
CA GLN A 122 31.52 -92.21 -10.62
C GLN A 122 31.21 -90.90 -11.35
N ALA A 123 31.73 -90.71 -12.57
CA ALA A 123 31.40 -89.57 -13.40
C ALA A 123 29.90 -89.50 -13.76
N ALA A 124 29.26 -90.65 -14.03
CA ALA A 124 27.82 -90.72 -14.27
C ALA A 124 27.02 -90.29 -13.03
N ARG A 125 27.35 -90.81 -11.83
CA ARG A 125 26.72 -90.39 -10.56
C ARG A 125 26.89 -88.89 -10.29
N GLN A 126 28.07 -88.33 -10.56
CA GLN A 126 28.32 -86.90 -10.40
C GLN A 126 27.46 -86.07 -11.35
N LYS A 127 27.30 -86.50 -12.61
CA LYS A 127 26.40 -85.86 -13.58
C LYS A 127 24.91 -86.03 -13.26
N THR A 128 24.52 -87.12 -12.59
CA THR A 128 23.17 -87.25 -12.01
C THR A 128 22.93 -86.19 -10.93
N GLY A 129 23.87 -86.02 -9.99
CA GLY A 129 23.78 -85.00 -8.95
C GLY A 129 23.73 -83.56 -9.50
N GLU A 130 24.55 -83.24 -10.51
CA GLU A 130 24.47 -81.96 -11.23
C GLU A 130 23.10 -81.74 -11.90
N ALA A 131 22.53 -82.79 -12.51
CA ALA A 131 21.21 -82.70 -13.14
C ALA A 131 20.08 -82.52 -12.10
N GLU A 132 20.18 -83.15 -10.93
CA GLU A 132 19.26 -82.99 -9.81
C GLU A 132 19.34 -81.57 -9.22
N GLU A 133 20.55 -81.01 -9.02
CA GLU A 133 20.73 -79.63 -8.58
C GLU A 133 20.12 -78.63 -9.58
N LEU A 134 20.38 -78.81 -10.88
CA LEU A 134 19.81 -77.98 -11.94
C LEU A 134 18.28 -78.11 -12.01
N SER A 135 17.73 -79.31 -11.77
CA SER A 135 16.28 -79.55 -11.68
C SER A 135 15.67 -78.78 -10.49
N ASN A 136 16.29 -78.87 -9.31
CA ASN A 136 15.85 -78.16 -8.11
C ASN A 136 15.90 -76.64 -8.29
N ARG A 137 16.97 -76.12 -8.92
CA ARG A 137 17.09 -74.69 -9.27
C ARG A 137 16.04 -74.26 -10.30
N LEU A 138 15.71 -75.12 -11.26
CA LEU A 138 14.62 -74.88 -12.22
C LEU A 138 13.23 -74.91 -11.55
N GLN A 139 13.03 -75.72 -10.52
CA GLN A 139 11.79 -75.75 -9.74
C GLN A 139 11.63 -74.50 -8.87
N ALA A 140 12.67 -74.10 -8.14
CA ALA A 140 12.67 -72.89 -7.32
C ALA A 140 12.44 -71.61 -8.16
N THR A 141 13.05 -71.52 -9.35
CA THR A 141 12.81 -70.39 -10.27
C THR A 141 11.39 -70.39 -10.84
N LYS A 142 10.80 -71.55 -11.15
CA LYS A 142 9.37 -71.65 -11.54
C LYS A 142 8.42 -71.20 -10.41
N GLN A 143 8.70 -71.59 -9.17
CA GLN A 143 7.91 -71.16 -8.00
C GLN A 143 7.95 -69.63 -7.87
N ARG A 144 9.15 -69.04 -7.87
CA ARG A 144 9.37 -67.59 -7.82
C ARG A 144 8.71 -66.84 -8.98
N VAL A 145 8.70 -67.38 -10.20
CA VAL A 145 7.94 -66.80 -11.32
C VAL A 145 6.43 -66.80 -11.02
N SER A 146 5.88 -67.89 -10.50
CA SER A 146 4.45 -67.96 -10.16
C SER A 146 4.05 -67.07 -8.96
N GLU A 147 4.99 -66.73 -8.10
CA GLU A 147 4.83 -65.74 -7.03
C GLU A 147 4.84 -64.32 -7.61
N LEU A 148 5.78 -64.01 -8.50
CA LEU A 148 5.84 -62.74 -9.22
C LEU A 148 4.62 -62.49 -10.10
N GLU A 149 4.08 -63.52 -10.76
CA GLU A 149 2.82 -63.43 -11.52
C GLU A 149 1.61 -63.12 -10.62
N ARG A 150 1.58 -63.67 -9.40
CA ARG A 150 0.53 -63.36 -8.40
C ARG A 150 0.67 -61.95 -7.84
N THR A 151 1.88 -61.52 -7.47
CA THR A 151 2.08 -60.15 -6.96
C THR A 151 1.83 -59.10 -8.04
N LEU A 152 2.27 -59.33 -9.28
CA LEU A 152 1.92 -58.48 -10.43
C LEU A 152 0.40 -58.40 -10.65
N SER A 153 -0.31 -59.52 -10.52
CA SER A 153 -1.77 -59.56 -10.62
C SER A 153 -2.44 -58.75 -9.50
N SER A 154 -1.97 -58.89 -8.25
CA SER A 154 -2.45 -58.14 -7.08
C SER A 154 -2.20 -56.63 -7.23
N VAL A 155 -0.99 -56.24 -7.63
CA VAL A 155 -0.66 -54.82 -7.88
C VAL A 155 -1.50 -54.27 -9.05
N SER A 156 -1.77 -55.07 -10.09
CA SER A 156 -2.66 -54.67 -11.18
C SER A 156 -4.12 -54.46 -10.73
N THR A 157 -4.63 -55.26 -9.78
CA THR A 157 -5.99 -55.03 -9.22
C THR A 157 -6.02 -53.85 -8.26
N GLN A 158 -4.99 -53.65 -7.45
CA GLN A 158 -4.84 -52.47 -6.58
C GLN A 158 -4.75 -51.18 -7.39
N GLN A 159 -3.92 -51.14 -8.45
CA GLN A 159 -3.86 -49.97 -9.35
C GLN A 159 -5.23 -49.64 -9.94
N LYS A 160 -5.99 -50.65 -10.39
CA LYS A 160 -7.36 -50.45 -10.91
C LYS A 160 -8.38 -50.01 -9.84
N GLN A 161 -8.08 -50.18 -8.56
CA GLN A 161 -8.87 -49.64 -7.46
C GLN A 161 -8.49 -48.17 -7.19
N PHE A 162 -7.20 -47.85 -7.13
CA PHE A 162 -6.71 -46.47 -7.03
C PHE A 162 -7.17 -45.62 -8.23
N ASP A 163 -7.13 -46.15 -9.47
CA ASP A 163 -7.60 -45.48 -10.68
C ASP A 163 -9.12 -45.18 -10.66
N LYS A 164 -9.91 -45.94 -9.90
CA LYS A 164 -11.34 -45.69 -9.69
C LYS A 164 -11.54 -44.62 -8.62
N HIS A 165 -10.91 -44.81 -7.46
CA HIS A 165 -11.03 -43.90 -6.33
C HIS A 165 -10.53 -42.49 -6.68
N ASN A 166 -9.43 -42.38 -7.43
CA ASN A 166 -8.95 -41.09 -7.91
C ASN A 166 -9.99 -40.40 -8.82
N LYS A 167 -10.66 -41.14 -9.72
CA LYS A 167 -11.76 -40.61 -10.54
C LYS A 167 -13.01 -40.27 -9.72
N GLU A 168 -13.22 -40.88 -8.57
CA GLU A 168 -14.29 -40.51 -7.63
C GLU A 168 -13.94 -39.17 -6.97
N LEU A 169 -12.73 -39.02 -6.43
CA LEU A 169 -12.20 -37.76 -5.90
C LEU A 169 -12.18 -36.62 -6.94
N GLU A 170 -11.88 -36.91 -8.22
CA GLU A 170 -11.96 -35.92 -9.30
C GLU A 170 -13.39 -35.40 -9.52
N ARG A 171 -14.40 -36.27 -9.44
CA ARG A 171 -15.81 -35.89 -9.54
C ARG A 171 -16.27 -35.13 -8.30
N GLU A 172 -15.87 -35.55 -7.11
CA GLU A 172 -16.18 -34.83 -5.86
C GLU A 172 -15.57 -33.43 -5.86
N ARG A 173 -14.30 -33.29 -6.27
CA ARG A 173 -13.62 -32.00 -6.49
C ARG A 173 -14.42 -31.11 -7.46
N ASP A 174 -14.90 -31.65 -8.57
CA ASP A 174 -15.59 -30.85 -9.59
C ASP A 174 -17.03 -30.53 -9.21
N ASN A 175 -17.72 -31.42 -8.47
CA ASN A 175 -19.00 -31.12 -7.82
C ASN A 175 -18.85 -30.01 -6.76
N LEU A 176 -17.80 -30.07 -5.93
CA LEU A 176 -17.51 -29.03 -4.92
C LEU A 176 -17.15 -27.69 -5.58
N ARG A 177 -16.46 -27.69 -6.72
CA ARG A 177 -16.23 -26.47 -7.52
C ARG A 177 -17.52 -25.85 -8.04
N LEU A 178 -18.46 -26.66 -8.53
CA LEU A 178 -19.78 -26.19 -8.96
C LEU A 178 -20.60 -25.64 -7.79
N GLU A 179 -20.55 -26.29 -6.62
CA GLU A 179 -21.25 -25.81 -5.43
C GLU A 179 -20.63 -24.52 -4.86
N VAL A 180 -19.30 -24.38 -4.86
CA VAL A 180 -18.63 -23.11 -4.51
C VAL A 180 -19.03 -21.99 -5.47
N TYR A 181 -19.10 -22.25 -6.78
CA TYR A 181 -19.58 -21.28 -7.76
C TYR A 181 -21.05 -20.87 -7.49
N ARG A 182 -21.93 -21.85 -7.21
CA ARG A 182 -23.35 -21.62 -6.87
C ARG A 182 -23.50 -20.80 -5.60
N LEU A 183 -22.73 -21.12 -4.55
CA LEU A 183 -22.71 -20.38 -3.29
C LEU A 183 -22.17 -18.96 -3.47
N ASN A 184 -21.19 -18.75 -4.36
CA ASN A 184 -20.69 -17.42 -4.69
C ASN A 184 -21.76 -16.56 -5.38
N SER A 185 -22.51 -17.10 -6.35
CA SER A 185 -23.65 -16.40 -6.98
C SER A 185 -24.67 -15.95 -5.92
N VAL A 186 -25.13 -16.87 -5.08
CA VAL A 186 -26.11 -16.56 -4.01
C VAL A 186 -25.54 -15.58 -2.97
N SER A 187 -24.23 -15.58 -2.73
CA SER A 187 -23.55 -14.60 -1.88
C SER A 187 -23.49 -13.21 -2.52
N GLU A 188 -23.24 -13.12 -3.83
CA GLU A 188 -23.25 -11.87 -4.58
C GLU A 188 -24.67 -11.29 -4.70
N GLU A 189 -25.67 -12.12 -4.98
CA GLU A 189 -27.09 -11.77 -4.97
C GLU A 189 -27.52 -11.22 -3.59
N ARG A 190 -27.16 -11.91 -2.50
CA ARG A 190 -27.44 -11.46 -1.13
C ARG A 190 -26.69 -10.18 -0.78
N ARG A 191 -25.44 -10.02 -1.23
CA ARG A 191 -24.66 -8.80 -1.05
C ARG A 191 -25.32 -7.62 -1.78
N GLN A 192 -25.82 -7.84 -2.99
CA GLN A 192 -26.54 -6.82 -3.74
C GLN A 192 -27.86 -6.42 -3.04
N GLN A 193 -28.68 -7.39 -2.62
CA GLN A 193 -29.89 -7.13 -1.83
C GLN A 193 -29.57 -6.35 -0.54
N SER A 194 -28.46 -6.67 0.12
CA SER A 194 -28.01 -5.94 1.31
C SER A 194 -27.59 -4.50 1.02
N SER A 195 -26.98 -4.21 -0.14
CA SER A 195 -26.70 -2.83 -0.56
C SER A 195 -27.97 -2.06 -0.95
N GLU A 196 -28.91 -2.70 -1.65
CA GLU A 196 -30.20 -2.10 -2.04
C GLU A 196 -31.02 -1.72 -0.80
N LEU A 197 -31.11 -2.61 0.19
CA LEU A 197 -31.76 -2.33 1.48
C LEU A 197 -31.00 -1.26 2.30
N SER A 198 -29.67 -1.22 2.23
CA SER A 198 -28.87 -0.17 2.89
C SER A 198 -29.10 1.20 2.26
N GLU A 199 -29.26 1.27 0.94
CA GLU A 199 -29.56 2.51 0.22
C GLU A 199 -30.99 2.98 0.50
N GLN A 200 -31.98 2.07 0.46
CA GLN A 200 -33.36 2.37 0.88
C GLN A 200 -33.44 2.89 2.32
N LEU A 201 -32.67 2.30 3.25
CA LEU A 201 -32.61 2.78 4.64
C LEU A 201 -31.99 4.18 4.72
N LYS A 202 -30.91 4.48 3.98
CA LYS A 202 -30.32 5.83 3.92
C LYS A 202 -31.30 6.86 3.37
N LEU A 203 -32.01 6.52 2.29
CA LEU A 203 -33.06 7.39 1.72
C LEU A 203 -34.15 7.67 2.76
N LYS A 204 -34.68 6.64 3.42
CA LYS A 204 -35.70 6.79 4.47
C LYS A 204 -35.20 7.56 5.71
N VAL A 205 -33.93 7.47 6.06
CA VAL A 205 -33.30 8.32 7.09
C VAL A 205 -33.23 9.78 6.63
N SER A 206 -32.85 10.04 5.38
CA SER A 206 -32.80 11.41 4.84
C SER A 206 -34.19 12.04 4.72
N GLU A 207 -35.19 11.29 4.25
CA GLU A 207 -36.61 11.70 4.27
C GLU A 207 -37.09 12.01 5.69
N ASN A 208 -36.73 11.18 6.68
CA ASN A 208 -37.09 11.43 8.07
C ASN A 208 -36.38 12.66 8.66
N SER A 209 -35.15 12.97 8.24
CA SER A 209 -34.47 14.21 8.64
C SER A 209 -35.09 15.45 7.97
N ALA A 210 -35.50 15.36 6.70
CA ALA A 210 -36.21 16.44 6.02
C ALA A 210 -37.56 16.72 6.71
N MET A 211 -38.39 15.69 6.92
CA MET A 211 -39.67 15.85 7.63
C MET A 211 -39.52 16.37 9.06
N ARG A 212 -38.39 16.14 9.75
CA ARG A 212 -38.12 16.78 11.05
C ARG A 212 -37.85 18.28 10.92
N LEU A 213 -37.06 18.69 9.92
CA LEU A 213 -36.80 20.11 9.65
C LEU A 213 -38.09 20.82 9.22
N ASP A 214 -38.92 20.19 8.39
CA ASP A 214 -40.24 20.71 7.99
C ASP A 214 -41.16 20.85 9.21
N LEU A 215 -41.21 19.84 10.11
CA LEU A 215 -41.96 19.92 11.36
C LEU A 215 -41.43 21.02 12.30
N ASP A 216 -40.12 21.23 12.37
CA ASP A 216 -39.52 22.30 13.18
C ASP A 216 -39.74 23.69 12.58
N GLU A 217 -39.87 23.82 11.26
CA GLU A 217 -40.29 25.07 10.63
C GLU A 217 -41.79 25.32 10.82
N LEU A 218 -42.64 24.31 10.63
CA LEU A 218 -44.07 24.39 10.89
C LEU A 218 -44.36 24.74 12.36
N ARG A 219 -43.59 24.20 13.32
CA ARG A 219 -43.64 24.62 14.74
C ARG A 219 -43.33 26.10 14.92
N LYS A 220 -42.25 26.62 14.33
CA LYS A 220 -41.90 28.05 14.41
C LYS A 220 -42.96 28.95 13.75
N ARG A 221 -43.53 28.50 12.62
CA ARG A 221 -44.63 29.19 11.93
C ARG A 221 -45.90 29.19 12.78
N LEU A 222 -46.21 28.09 13.48
CA LEU A 222 -47.32 27.98 14.42
C LEU A 222 -47.13 28.87 15.65
N GLU A 223 -45.96 28.84 16.29
CA GLU A 223 -45.62 29.74 17.41
C GLU A 223 -45.75 31.22 17.01
N MET A 224 -45.28 31.58 15.82
CA MET A 224 -45.45 32.93 15.26
C MET A 224 -46.92 33.26 14.96
N ALA A 225 -47.70 32.29 14.47
CA ALA A 225 -49.14 32.44 14.22
C ALA A 225 -49.94 32.58 15.52
N ASP A 226 -49.60 31.83 16.58
CA ASP A 226 -50.21 31.95 17.90
C ASP A 226 -49.88 33.31 18.54
N VAL A 227 -48.65 33.82 18.39
CA VAL A 227 -48.29 35.19 18.80
C VAL A 227 -49.08 36.24 18.02
N MET A 228 -49.25 36.07 16.70
CA MET A 228 -50.12 36.95 15.91
C MET A 228 -51.59 36.86 16.34
N LEU A 229 -52.12 35.66 16.61
CA LEU A 229 -53.48 35.46 17.12
C LEU A 229 -53.66 36.03 18.53
N GLN A 230 -52.63 36.03 19.37
CA GLN A 230 -52.62 36.70 20.67
C GLN A 230 -52.66 38.23 20.51
N GLN A 231 -52.00 38.78 19.48
CA GLN A 231 -52.09 40.20 19.13
C GLN A 231 -53.45 40.57 18.53
N PHE A 232 -54.00 39.77 17.61
CA PHE A 232 -55.33 40.00 17.00
C PHE A 232 -56.50 39.73 17.94
N SER A 233 -56.39 38.80 18.90
CA SER A 233 -57.41 38.65 19.96
C SER A 233 -57.44 39.84 20.92
N SER A 234 -56.38 40.67 20.95
CA SER A 234 -56.38 41.99 21.58
C SER A 234 -56.78 43.16 20.66
N GLN A 235 -56.99 42.93 19.35
CA GLN A 235 -57.35 43.94 18.34
C GLN A 235 -58.31 43.39 17.26
N SER A 236 -59.63 43.61 17.43
CA SER A 236 -60.65 43.06 16.52
C SER A 236 -60.54 43.59 15.09
N GLY A 237 -60.15 42.73 14.14
CA GLY A 237 -60.08 42.99 12.69
C GLY A 237 -60.96 42.05 11.85
N PRO A 238 -61.16 42.32 10.54
CA PRO A 238 -62.25 41.73 9.75
C PRO A 238 -61.79 40.54 8.86
N PRO A 239 -62.46 40.15 7.75
CA PRO A 239 -63.00 38.79 7.59
C PRO A 239 -62.01 37.76 7.03
N SER A 240 -60.76 38.13 6.71
CA SER A 240 -59.77 37.23 6.09
C SER A 240 -59.35 36.07 6.98
N ALA A 241 -59.49 36.21 8.30
CA ALA A 241 -59.19 35.16 9.28
C ALA A 241 -59.95 33.84 9.02
N ASN A 242 -61.19 33.90 8.51
CA ASN A 242 -61.95 32.69 8.16
C ASN A 242 -61.30 31.89 7.01
N GLN A 243 -60.63 32.56 6.09
CA GLN A 243 -60.01 31.91 4.93
C GLN A 243 -58.68 31.24 5.32
N GLN A 244 -57.94 31.84 6.27
CA GLN A 244 -56.77 31.21 6.90
C GLN A 244 -57.17 30.03 7.82
N MET A 245 -58.25 30.17 8.60
CA MET A 245 -58.80 29.08 9.42
C MET A 245 -59.16 27.85 8.57
N GLN A 246 -59.73 28.04 7.37
CA GLN A 246 -60.05 26.91 6.49
C GLN A 246 -58.79 26.19 5.96
N LEU A 247 -57.75 26.92 5.58
CA LEU A 247 -56.47 26.32 5.16
C LEU A 247 -55.82 25.52 6.31
N LEU A 248 -55.84 26.04 7.53
CA LEU A 248 -55.33 25.33 8.72
C LEU A 248 -56.14 24.06 9.05
N LEU A 249 -57.45 24.05 8.76
CA LEU A 249 -58.28 22.84 8.90
C LEU A 249 -57.98 21.78 7.83
N GLU A 250 -57.67 22.20 6.60
CA GLU A 250 -57.24 21.30 5.51
C GLU A 250 -55.83 20.75 5.77
N GLU A 251 -54.89 21.56 6.27
CA GLU A 251 -53.55 21.14 6.70
C GLU A 251 -53.61 20.16 7.88
N LYS A 252 -54.43 20.46 8.91
CA LYS A 252 -54.71 19.54 10.02
C LYS A 252 -55.21 18.18 9.52
N LEU A 253 -56.16 18.17 8.59
CA LEU A 253 -56.71 16.92 8.04
C LEU A 253 -55.66 16.10 7.29
N GLN A 254 -54.76 16.76 6.55
CA GLN A 254 -53.64 16.09 5.88
C GLN A 254 -52.66 15.47 6.89
N ILE A 255 -52.34 16.18 7.98
CA ILE A 255 -51.50 15.65 9.07
C ILE A 255 -52.17 14.48 9.78
N GLU A 256 -53.49 14.51 10.01
CA GLU A 256 -54.25 13.40 10.59
C GLU A 256 -54.25 12.16 9.69
N VAL A 257 -54.42 12.33 8.38
CA VAL A 257 -54.33 11.23 7.39
C VAL A 257 -52.92 10.64 7.34
N HIS A 258 -51.87 11.48 7.32
CA HIS A 258 -50.49 11.00 7.32
C HIS A 258 -50.13 10.27 8.63
N THR A 259 -50.62 10.77 9.77
CA THR A 259 -50.46 10.12 11.08
C THR A 259 -51.13 8.74 11.09
N ALA A 260 -52.32 8.60 10.48
CA ALA A 260 -52.99 7.30 10.35
C ALA A 260 -52.19 6.31 9.49
N GLN A 261 -51.63 6.75 8.36
CA GLN A 261 -50.76 5.92 7.51
C GLN A 261 -49.48 5.47 8.24
N LEU A 262 -48.86 6.36 9.02
CA LEU A 262 -47.71 6.00 9.85
C LEU A 262 -48.08 4.98 10.93
N MET A 263 -49.22 5.15 11.63
CA MET A 263 -49.70 4.15 12.59
C MET A 263 -49.99 2.79 11.94
N GLU A 264 -50.55 2.76 10.73
CA GLU A 264 -50.80 1.52 9.99
C GLU A 264 -49.49 0.80 9.63
N SER A 265 -48.49 1.51 9.09
CA SER A 265 -47.18 0.91 8.78
C SER A 265 -46.44 0.40 10.02
N VAL A 266 -46.55 1.10 11.16
CA VAL A 266 -46.00 0.63 12.45
C VAL A 266 -46.73 -0.63 12.93
N ALA A 267 -48.05 -0.72 12.77
CA ALA A 267 -48.81 -1.92 13.11
C ALA A 267 -48.43 -3.12 12.21
N GLN A 268 -48.25 -2.90 10.91
CA GLN A 268 -47.78 -3.92 9.97
C GLN A 268 -46.40 -4.46 10.39
N LEU A 269 -45.42 -3.58 10.63
CA LEU A 269 -44.07 -3.97 11.09
C LEU A 269 -44.07 -4.70 12.44
N GLN A 270 -44.99 -4.36 13.35
CA GLN A 270 -45.18 -5.12 14.60
C GLN A 270 -45.68 -6.54 14.33
N THR A 271 -46.70 -6.72 13.47
CA THR A 271 -47.18 -8.06 13.10
C THR A 271 -46.13 -8.91 12.38
N GLU A 272 -45.27 -8.30 11.55
CA GLU A 272 -44.16 -9.01 10.92
C GLU A 272 -43.11 -9.46 11.94
N ARG A 273 -42.68 -8.56 12.84
CA ARG A 273 -41.77 -8.89 13.95
C ARG A 273 -42.30 -10.06 14.78
N ASP A 274 -43.58 -10.02 15.14
CA ASP A 274 -44.18 -11.02 16.01
C ASP A 274 -44.30 -12.38 15.30
N ARG A 275 -44.66 -12.39 14.01
CA ARG A 275 -44.62 -13.60 13.17
C ARG A 275 -43.21 -14.19 13.06
N TYR A 276 -42.17 -13.37 12.97
CA TYR A 276 -40.78 -13.84 12.99
C TYR A 276 -40.35 -14.39 14.36
N ALA A 277 -40.80 -13.78 15.46
CA ALA A 277 -40.55 -14.30 16.81
C ALA A 277 -41.25 -15.66 17.03
N GLU A 278 -42.50 -15.81 16.60
CA GLU A 278 -43.22 -17.09 16.62
C GLU A 278 -42.49 -18.18 15.80
N GLN A 279 -41.99 -17.84 14.61
CA GLN A 279 -41.23 -18.77 13.78
C GLN A 279 -39.94 -19.24 14.50
N ILE A 280 -39.16 -18.32 15.08
CA ILE A 280 -37.94 -18.66 15.84
C ILE A 280 -38.26 -19.54 17.05
N HIS A 281 -39.40 -19.30 17.73
CA HIS A 281 -39.84 -20.15 18.83
C HIS A 281 -40.31 -21.55 18.39
N GLU A 282 -40.92 -21.69 17.21
CA GLU A 282 -41.30 -23.01 16.65
C GLU A 282 -40.07 -23.79 16.17
N GLU A 283 -39.14 -23.14 15.44
CA GLU A 283 -37.87 -23.76 15.07
C GLU A 283 -37.08 -24.19 16.31
N GLY A 284 -37.07 -23.36 17.36
CA GLY A 284 -36.48 -23.71 18.66
C GLY A 284 -37.12 -24.91 19.34
N ARG A 285 -38.45 -25.10 19.24
CA ARG A 285 -39.14 -26.31 19.71
C ARG A 285 -38.71 -27.54 18.92
N VAL A 286 -38.72 -27.47 17.58
CA VAL A 286 -38.33 -28.60 16.71
C VAL A 286 -36.88 -29.03 16.95
N TRP A 287 -35.96 -28.09 17.16
CA TRP A 287 -34.57 -28.42 17.51
C TRP A 287 -34.46 -29.05 18.91
N LYS A 288 -35.21 -28.55 19.89
CA LYS A 288 -35.24 -29.12 21.24
C LYS A 288 -35.75 -30.56 21.21
N ASP A 289 -36.91 -30.81 20.62
CA ASP A 289 -37.55 -32.13 20.57
C ASP A 289 -36.64 -33.16 19.87
N LYS A 290 -35.97 -32.75 18.80
CA LYS A 290 -34.98 -33.56 18.09
C LYS A 290 -33.74 -33.87 18.94
N THR A 291 -33.28 -32.94 19.78
CA THR A 291 -32.20 -33.18 20.74
C THR A 291 -32.63 -34.15 21.83
N GLU A 292 -33.85 -34.03 22.39
CA GLU A 292 -34.39 -34.97 23.37
C GLU A 292 -34.59 -36.38 22.76
N GLN A 293 -35.02 -36.48 21.50
CA GLN A 293 -35.13 -37.75 20.78
C GLN A 293 -33.77 -38.43 20.55
N LEU A 294 -32.72 -37.66 20.23
CA LEU A 294 -31.36 -38.19 20.10
C LEU A 294 -30.79 -38.63 21.47
N LEU A 295 -31.02 -37.86 22.52
CA LEU A 295 -30.62 -38.22 23.88
C LEU A 295 -31.27 -39.53 24.33
N SER A 296 -32.58 -39.70 24.07
CA SER A 296 -33.33 -40.93 24.39
C SER A 296 -32.80 -42.17 23.65
N GLN A 297 -32.35 -42.02 22.40
CA GLN A 297 -31.68 -43.10 21.66
C GLN A 297 -30.32 -43.46 22.28
N VAL A 298 -29.53 -42.46 22.67
CA VAL A 298 -28.22 -42.69 23.33
C VAL A 298 -28.40 -43.39 24.69
N THR A 299 -29.42 -43.03 25.48
CA THR A 299 -29.69 -43.72 26.75
C THR A 299 -30.14 -45.16 26.55
N LEU A 300 -31.00 -45.45 25.56
CA LEU A 300 -31.42 -46.82 25.27
C LEU A 300 -30.24 -47.71 24.85
N VAL A 301 -29.36 -47.21 23.98
CA VAL A 301 -28.14 -47.93 23.57
C VAL A 301 -27.17 -48.13 24.74
N ALA A 302 -27.08 -47.18 25.68
CA ALA A 302 -26.29 -47.35 26.90
C ALA A 302 -26.88 -48.45 27.82
N GLU A 303 -28.20 -48.49 28.00
CA GLU A 303 -28.86 -49.56 28.75
C GLU A 303 -28.67 -50.94 28.10
N GLU A 304 -28.75 -51.04 26.77
CA GLU A 304 -28.51 -52.29 26.04
C GLU A 304 -27.06 -52.77 26.18
N ARG A 305 -26.08 -51.85 26.13
CA ARG A 305 -24.68 -52.14 26.44
C ARG A 305 -24.52 -52.68 27.86
N ASP A 306 -25.15 -52.05 28.84
CA ASP A 306 -24.96 -52.39 30.26
C ASP A 306 -25.66 -53.71 30.65
N ARG A 307 -26.80 -54.03 30.02
CA ARG A 307 -27.40 -55.37 30.02
C ARG A 307 -26.44 -56.42 29.43
N SER A 308 -25.79 -56.11 28.31
CA SER A 308 -24.86 -57.01 27.64
C SER A 308 -23.61 -57.28 28.49
N ILE A 309 -23.07 -56.25 29.15
CA ILE A 309 -21.95 -56.38 30.11
C ILE A 309 -22.35 -57.28 31.29
N SER A 310 -23.57 -57.10 31.82
CA SER A 310 -24.08 -57.92 32.93
C SER A 310 -24.17 -59.41 32.55
N GLN A 311 -24.68 -59.73 31.36
CA GLN A 311 -24.77 -61.11 30.86
C GLN A 311 -23.39 -61.77 30.65
N ILE A 312 -22.38 -60.99 30.24
CA ILE A 312 -20.99 -61.49 30.12
C ILE A 312 -20.45 -61.89 31.50
N GLN A 313 -20.66 -61.04 32.52
CA GLN A 313 -20.20 -61.31 33.89
C GLN A 313 -20.89 -62.55 34.51
N GLU A 314 -22.18 -62.74 34.27
CA GLU A 314 -22.91 -63.96 34.71
C GLU A 314 -22.32 -65.24 34.09
N LEU A 315 -22.01 -65.21 32.79
CA LEU A 315 -21.38 -66.33 32.08
C LEU A 315 -19.96 -66.62 32.55
N GLU A 316 -19.17 -65.58 32.86
CA GLU A 316 -17.82 -65.73 33.42
C GLU A 316 -17.84 -66.44 34.78
N VAL A 317 -18.77 -66.06 35.68
CA VAL A 317 -18.93 -66.72 36.98
C VAL A 317 -19.30 -68.20 36.81
N HIS A 318 -20.29 -68.52 35.98
CA HIS A 318 -20.67 -69.92 35.72
C HIS A 318 -19.51 -70.78 35.15
N ILE A 319 -18.61 -70.19 34.36
CA ILE A 319 -17.40 -70.88 33.87
C ILE A 319 -16.40 -71.14 35.01
N THR A 320 -16.34 -70.32 36.05
CA THR A 320 -15.44 -70.54 37.20
C THR A 320 -15.94 -71.60 38.19
N ASP A 321 -17.25 -71.69 38.42
CA ASP A 321 -17.87 -72.70 39.28
C ASP A 321 -17.67 -74.12 38.72
N LEU A 322 -17.92 -74.29 37.40
CA LEU A 322 -17.76 -75.58 36.72
C LEU A 322 -16.31 -76.11 36.78
N LYS A 323 -15.31 -75.22 36.81
CA LYS A 323 -13.90 -75.57 36.98
C LYS A 323 -13.58 -76.07 38.40
N HIS A 324 -14.19 -75.47 39.43
CA HIS A 324 -14.01 -75.91 40.82
C HIS A 324 -14.64 -77.29 41.07
N ALA A 325 -15.85 -77.53 40.55
CA ALA A 325 -16.54 -78.82 40.72
C ALA A 325 -15.73 -80.01 40.18
N ALA A 326 -15.02 -79.82 39.06
CA ALA A 326 -14.18 -80.85 38.45
C ALA A 326 -12.94 -81.22 39.31
N ALA A 327 -12.41 -80.27 40.09
CA ALA A 327 -11.19 -80.45 40.88
C ALA A 327 -11.40 -81.23 42.18
N LEU A 328 -12.63 -81.34 42.68
CA LEU A 328 -12.95 -82.12 43.88
C LEU A 328 -13.05 -83.63 43.58
N LEU A 329 -13.57 -83.99 42.42
CA LEU A 329 -13.83 -85.38 42.01
C LEU A 329 -12.56 -86.20 41.72
N SER A 330 -11.40 -85.57 41.55
CA SER A 330 -10.11 -86.25 41.39
C SER A 330 -9.49 -86.68 42.73
N HIS A 331 -9.74 -85.94 43.81
CA HIS A 331 -9.04 -86.13 45.09
C HIS A 331 -9.57 -87.32 45.90
N GLU A 332 -10.80 -87.76 45.64
CA GLU A 332 -11.50 -88.82 46.39
C GLU A 332 -11.04 -90.25 46.04
N ARG A 333 -10.11 -90.41 45.07
CA ARG A 333 -9.85 -91.69 44.40
C ARG A 333 -8.54 -92.41 44.79
N GLU A 334 -7.69 -91.80 45.61
CA GLU A 334 -6.31 -92.29 45.87
C GLU A 334 -6.11 -92.96 47.26
N ALA A 335 -7.17 -93.15 48.04
CA ALA A 335 -7.07 -93.54 49.46
C ALA A 335 -7.41 -95.03 49.78
N GLN A 336 -6.54 -95.98 49.39
CA GLN A 336 -6.47 -97.32 50.03
C GLN A 336 -5.12 -98.04 49.79
N VAL A 337 -4.69 -98.89 50.74
CA VAL A 337 -3.26 -99.06 51.10
C VAL A 337 -2.89 -100.48 51.59
N ASP A 338 -1.64 -100.90 51.31
CA ASP A 338 -0.75 -101.95 51.88
C ASP A 338 -1.09 -103.48 51.93
N PRO A 339 -0.10 -104.35 51.58
CA PRO A 339 -0.03 -105.79 51.92
C PRO A 339 1.28 -106.24 52.63
N GLN A 340 1.28 -107.40 53.33
CA GLN A 340 2.41 -108.34 53.67
C GLN A 340 2.17 -109.12 55.01
N PRO A 341 2.98 -110.13 55.43
CA PRO A 341 3.46 -111.34 54.71
C PRO A 341 3.41 -112.66 55.56
N SER A 342 3.78 -113.83 55.00
CA SER A 342 4.62 -114.95 55.59
C SER A 342 4.17 -116.41 55.31
N GLY A 343 5.10 -117.28 54.88
CA GLY A 343 5.12 -118.71 55.29
C GLY A 343 4.65 -119.79 54.28
N PRO A 344 5.46 -120.83 53.97
CA PRO A 344 5.13 -121.87 53.00
C PRO A 344 4.72 -123.25 53.57
N SER A 345 3.54 -123.76 53.18
CA SER A 345 3.19 -125.20 53.10
C SER A 345 1.83 -125.37 52.39
N MET A 346 1.80 -125.92 51.16
CA MET A 346 0.70 -125.77 50.17
C MET A 346 0.40 -124.31 49.77
N SER A 347 0.42 -123.39 50.73
CA SER A 347 0.71 -121.98 50.50
C SER A 347 2.05 -121.75 49.79
N GLU A 348 2.92 -122.74 49.60
CA GLU A 348 4.12 -122.59 48.76
C GLU A 348 3.80 -122.65 47.26
N LEU A 349 2.93 -123.58 46.84
CA LEU A 349 2.38 -123.60 45.48
C LEU A 349 1.44 -122.40 45.26
N ALA A 350 0.60 -122.08 46.24
CA ALA A 350 -0.22 -120.86 46.16
C ALA A 350 0.61 -119.57 46.29
N LEU A 351 1.77 -119.56 46.96
CA LEU A 351 2.75 -118.47 46.85
C LEU A 351 3.41 -118.47 45.48
N GLN A 352 3.63 -119.61 44.82
CA GLN A 352 4.25 -119.61 43.50
C GLN A 352 3.26 -119.16 42.41
N GLU A 353 1.98 -119.48 42.56
CA GLU A 353 0.88 -118.92 41.76
C GLU A 353 0.63 -117.44 42.09
N ALA A 354 0.63 -117.03 43.38
CA ALA A 354 0.49 -115.62 43.76
C ALA A 354 1.75 -114.80 43.45
N LEU A 355 2.94 -115.40 43.45
CA LEU A 355 4.16 -114.77 42.96
C LEU A 355 4.10 -114.65 41.45
N SER A 356 3.63 -115.64 40.69
CA SER A 356 3.46 -115.48 39.24
C SER A 356 2.37 -114.45 38.90
N SER A 357 1.28 -114.35 39.68
CA SER A 357 0.27 -113.30 39.51
C SER A 357 0.82 -111.92 39.88
N LEU A 358 1.46 -111.75 41.05
CA LEU A 358 2.14 -110.50 41.45
C LEU A 358 3.27 -110.14 40.48
N GLN A 359 3.96 -111.11 39.91
CA GLN A 359 5.03 -110.90 38.93
C GLN A 359 4.46 -110.50 37.56
N GLN A 360 3.29 -111.02 37.17
CA GLN A 360 2.53 -110.59 36.00
C GLN A 360 1.88 -109.20 36.20
N GLU A 361 1.35 -108.91 37.39
CA GLU A 361 0.83 -107.60 37.80
C GLU A 361 1.96 -106.56 37.81
N ARG A 362 3.13 -106.90 38.36
CA ARG A 362 4.33 -106.05 38.33
C ARG A 362 4.86 -105.84 36.91
N ASP A 363 4.75 -106.82 36.00
CA ASP A 363 5.03 -106.60 34.57
C ASP A 363 3.97 -105.72 33.90
N SER A 364 2.68 -105.88 34.22
CA SER A 364 1.60 -105.06 33.65
C SER A 364 1.60 -103.63 34.17
N LEU A 365 2.01 -103.41 35.42
CA LEU A 365 2.21 -102.10 36.02
C LEU A 365 3.48 -101.44 35.48
N ASN A 366 4.55 -102.20 35.25
CA ASN A 366 5.75 -101.72 34.57
C ASN A 366 5.48 -101.32 33.11
N THR A 367 4.66 -102.06 32.36
CA THR A 367 4.28 -101.64 31.00
C THR A 367 3.33 -100.43 31.00
N GLN A 368 2.42 -100.32 31.98
CA GLN A 368 1.61 -99.11 32.18
C GLN A 368 2.47 -97.89 32.55
N PHE A 369 3.42 -98.03 33.47
CA PHE A 369 4.36 -96.96 33.84
C PHE A 369 5.25 -96.55 32.64
N GLN A 370 5.72 -97.51 31.84
CA GLN A 370 6.42 -97.20 30.58
C GLN A 370 5.51 -96.57 29.51
N ALA A 371 4.20 -96.77 29.54
CA ALA A 371 3.28 -96.02 28.69
C ALA A 371 3.16 -94.57 29.19
N GLN A 372 2.87 -94.39 30.49
CA GLN A 372 2.79 -93.08 31.14
C GLN A 372 4.06 -92.24 30.96
N LEU A 373 5.27 -92.84 31.00
CA LEU A 373 6.52 -92.15 30.70
C LEU A 373 6.58 -91.66 29.24
N ARG A 374 6.15 -92.47 28.26
CA ARG A 374 6.10 -92.05 26.85
C ARG A 374 5.06 -90.96 26.62
N ASP A 375 3.91 -91.06 27.28
CA ASP A 375 2.85 -90.04 27.22
C ASP A 375 3.35 -88.72 27.86
N ASN A 376 4.07 -88.80 28.99
CA ASN A 376 4.66 -87.63 29.65
C ASN A 376 5.80 -87.00 28.83
N GLU A 377 6.66 -87.80 28.19
CA GLU A 377 7.64 -87.31 27.21
C GLU A 377 6.95 -86.62 26.02
N GLN A 378 5.86 -87.20 25.49
CA GLN A 378 5.11 -86.60 24.38
C GLN A 378 4.45 -85.27 24.80
N LEU A 379 3.86 -85.22 26.00
CA LEU A 379 3.33 -83.98 26.58
C LEU A 379 4.42 -82.92 26.73
N SER A 380 5.60 -83.30 27.27
CA SER A 380 6.74 -82.39 27.44
C SER A 380 7.24 -81.82 26.10
N ARG A 381 7.28 -82.64 25.04
CA ARG A 381 7.61 -82.17 23.68
C ARG A 381 6.56 -81.19 23.16
N MET A 382 5.26 -81.50 23.29
CA MET A 382 4.19 -80.58 22.89
C MET A 382 4.20 -79.27 23.69
N CYS A 383 4.53 -79.30 24.99
CA CYS A 383 4.73 -78.08 25.79
C CYS A 383 5.88 -77.23 25.21
N SER A 384 7.05 -77.83 24.96
CA SER A 384 8.20 -77.12 24.38
C SER A 384 7.91 -76.57 22.96
N GLU A 385 7.14 -77.28 22.14
CA GLU A 385 6.69 -76.80 20.83
C GLU A 385 5.74 -75.58 20.96
N GLN A 386 4.83 -75.58 21.93
CA GLN A 386 3.95 -74.44 22.21
C GLN A 386 4.71 -73.26 22.82
N GLU A 387 5.70 -73.50 23.70
CA GLU A 387 6.58 -72.47 24.26
C GLU A 387 7.43 -71.79 23.17
N SER A 388 7.98 -72.55 22.22
CA SER A 388 8.67 -72.00 21.06
C SER A 388 7.72 -71.15 20.20
N ARG A 389 6.50 -71.66 19.95
CA ARG A 389 5.49 -70.95 19.18
C ARG A 389 5.00 -69.67 19.85
N LEU A 390 4.84 -69.66 21.17
CA LEU A 390 4.55 -68.45 21.94
C LEU A 390 5.71 -67.46 21.84
N SER A 391 6.95 -67.92 22.04
CA SER A 391 8.16 -67.10 21.88
C SER A 391 8.34 -66.52 20.46
N GLU A 392 7.80 -67.17 19.43
CA GLU A 392 7.77 -66.66 18.07
C GLU A 392 6.67 -65.62 17.87
N LEU A 393 5.47 -65.85 18.44
CA LEU A 393 4.35 -64.91 18.41
C LEU A 393 4.65 -63.63 19.20
N GLU A 394 5.29 -63.74 20.36
CA GLU A 394 5.78 -62.61 21.18
C GLU A 394 6.76 -61.76 20.36
N ARG A 395 7.80 -62.36 19.76
CA ARG A 395 8.71 -61.65 18.85
C ARG A 395 8.04 -61.06 17.62
N HIS A 396 6.89 -61.58 17.19
CA HIS A 396 6.10 -60.96 16.12
C HIS A 396 5.23 -59.79 16.61
N ALA A 397 4.76 -59.83 17.86
CA ALA A 397 4.07 -58.71 18.50
C ALA A 397 5.04 -57.56 18.85
N GLU A 398 6.24 -57.87 19.36
CA GLU A 398 7.32 -56.91 19.63
C GLU A 398 7.67 -56.11 18.37
N ARG A 399 8.08 -56.78 17.29
CA ARG A 399 8.37 -56.13 15.99
C ARG A 399 7.16 -55.38 15.43
N GLY A 400 5.94 -55.88 15.64
CA GLY A 400 4.71 -55.19 15.26
C GLY A 400 4.44 -53.90 16.04
N ALA A 401 4.93 -53.82 17.29
CA ALA A 401 4.88 -52.63 18.14
C ALA A 401 5.99 -51.63 17.76
N GLU A 402 7.22 -52.10 17.51
CA GLU A 402 8.32 -51.29 16.97
C GLU A 402 7.91 -50.63 15.65
N ASP A 403 7.43 -51.43 14.68
CA ASP A 403 6.88 -50.95 13.40
C ASP A 403 5.77 -49.90 13.61
N ALA A 404 4.96 -50.02 14.68
CA ALA A 404 3.86 -49.10 14.97
C ALA A 404 4.32 -47.81 15.65
N GLU A 405 5.40 -47.85 16.44
CA GLU A 405 6.00 -46.65 17.04
C GLU A 405 6.80 -45.85 15.99
N ASP A 406 7.58 -46.49 15.14
CA ASP A 406 8.29 -45.79 14.06
C ASP A 406 7.33 -45.20 13.02
N ARG A 407 6.20 -45.87 12.71
CA ARG A 407 5.11 -45.26 11.94
C ARG A 407 4.48 -44.05 12.64
N ARG A 408 4.44 -44.03 13.99
CA ARG A 408 3.94 -42.87 14.74
C ARG A 408 4.92 -41.70 14.68
N ARG A 409 6.21 -41.95 14.94
CA ARG A 409 7.29 -40.96 14.84
C ARG A 409 7.31 -40.30 13.46
N MET A 410 7.29 -41.08 12.37
CA MET A 410 7.19 -40.53 11.01
C MET A 410 5.91 -39.71 10.76
N LEU A 411 4.78 -40.03 11.39
CA LEU A 411 3.54 -39.23 11.28
C LEU A 411 3.59 -37.95 12.13
N GLU A 412 4.34 -37.95 13.23
CA GLU A 412 4.60 -36.76 14.07
C GLU A 412 5.57 -35.80 13.35
N ASP A 413 6.65 -36.33 12.75
CA ASP A 413 7.58 -35.58 11.89
C ASP A 413 6.86 -34.95 10.69
N VAL A 414 6.07 -35.74 9.95
CA VAL A 414 5.29 -35.23 8.79
C VAL A 414 4.24 -34.19 9.22
N GLN A 415 3.70 -34.26 10.44
CA GLN A 415 2.83 -33.20 10.98
C GLN A 415 3.61 -31.94 11.36
N SER A 416 4.81 -32.08 11.94
CA SER A 416 5.72 -30.97 12.25
C SER A 416 6.17 -30.24 10.99
N ASP A 417 6.59 -30.99 9.96
CA ASP A 417 6.93 -30.46 8.64
C ASP A 417 5.73 -29.78 7.99
N LYS A 418 4.55 -30.42 7.99
CA LYS A 418 3.31 -29.81 7.48
C LYS A 418 3.00 -28.49 8.19
N ALA A 419 3.16 -28.40 9.51
CA ALA A 419 2.94 -27.17 10.27
C ALA A 419 4.00 -26.10 9.97
N THR A 420 5.24 -26.49 9.71
CA THR A 420 6.35 -25.59 9.36
C THR A 420 6.23 -25.06 7.93
N ILE A 421 5.95 -25.94 6.97
CA ILE A 421 5.62 -25.59 5.58
C ILE A 421 4.37 -24.71 5.53
N SER A 422 3.33 -25.01 6.32
CA SER A 422 2.12 -24.16 6.36
C SER A 422 2.40 -22.75 6.87
N ARG A 423 3.26 -22.61 7.90
CA ARG A 423 3.72 -21.29 8.39
C ARG A 423 4.55 -20.55 7.33
N ALA A 424 5.46 -21.24 6.65
CA ALA A 424 6.25 -20.66 5.56
C ALA A 424 5.39 -20.25 4.36
N LEU A 425 4.36 -21.04 4.00
CA LEU A 425 3.41 -20.70 2.93
C LEU A 425 2.49 -19.54 3.30
N ALA A 426 2.09 -19.41 4.57
CA ALA A 426 1.37 -18.25 5.07
C ALA A 426 2.23 -16.97 4.98
N GLN A 427 3.49 -17.03 5.42
CA GLN A 427 4.44 -15.91 5.28
C GLN A 427 4.68 -15.53 3.81
N ASN A 428 4.80 -16.52 2.92
CA ASN A 428 4.92 -16.28 1.48
C ASN A 428 3.64 -15.76 0.81
N ARG A 429 2.47 -15.92 1.43
CA ARG A 429 1.25 -15.18 1.04
C ARG A 429 1.35 -13.74 1.49
N THR A 430 1.53 -13.48 2.79
CA THR A 430 1.59 -12.10 3.32
C THR A 430 2.67 -11.25 2.66
N LEU A 431 3.82 -11.82 2.26
CA LEU A 431 4.87 -11.12 1.50
C LEU A 431 4.44 -10.80 0.05
N LYS A 432 3.62 -11.65 -0.59
CA LYS A 432 3.04 -11.36 -1.91
C LYS A 432 1.92 -10.33 -1.82
N ASP A 433 1.12 -10.39 -0.76
CA ASP A 433 0.03 -9.45 -0.50
C ASP A 433 0.62 -8.05 -0.24
N GLN A 434 1.66 -7.94 0.61
CA GLN A 434 2.44 -6.71 0.80
C GLN A 434 3.12 -6.21 -0.49
N LEU A 435 3.65 -7.11 -1.34
CA LEU A 435 4.22 -6.72 -2.63
C LEU A 435 3.15 -6.19 -3.59
N ALA A 436 1.95 -6.76 -3.59
CA ALA A 436 0.81 -6.29 -4.37
C ALA A 436 0.27 -4.95 -3.84
N GLU A 437 0.22 -4.75 -2.52
CA GLU A 437 -0.10 -3.46 -1.89
C GLU A 437 0.91 -2.38 -2.30
N LEU A 438 2.21 -2.68 -2.24
CA LEU A 438 3.27 -1.76 -2.70
C LEU A 438 3.15 -1.47 -4.21
N GLN A 439 2.90 -2.47 -5.05
CA GLN A 439 2.69 -2.26 -6.50
C GLN A 439 1.46 -1.40 -6.78
N ASN A 440 0.34 -1.65 -6.09
CA ASN A 440 -0.87 -0.84 -6.17
C ASN A 440 -0.63 0.60 -5.68
N GLY A 441 0.14 0.77 -4.60
CA GLY A 441 0.56 2.07 -4.09
C GLY A 441 1.42 2.84 -5.09
N PHE A 442 2.40 2.18 -5.72
CA PHE A 442 3.21 2.76 -6.79
C PHE A 442 2.37 3.17 -8.00
N VAL A 443 1.41 2.35 -8.44
CA VAL A 443 0.51 2.70 -9.56
C VAL A 443 -0.39 3.88 -9.19
N LYS A 444 -0.99 3.89 -8.00
CA LYS A 444 -1.79 5.02 -7.48
C LYS A 444 -0.97 6.31 -7.45
N LEU A 445 0.17 6.32 -6.76
CA LEU A 445 1.06 7.48 -6.70
C LEU A 445 1.56 7.94 -8.07
N THR A 446 1.76 7.02 -9.03
CA THR A 446 2.15 7.39 -10.41
C THR A 446 1.00 8.07 -11.15
N ASN A 447 -0.23 7.58 -10.99
CA ASN A 447 -1.43 8.19 -11.58
C ASN A 447 -1.74 9.55 -10.93
N GLU A 448 -1.77 9.62 -9.60
CA GLU A 448 -1.99 10.84 -8.82
C GLU A 448 -0.94 11.92 -9.19
N ASN A 449 0.34 11.54 -9.32
CA ASN A 449 1.40 12.47 -9.72
C ASN A 449 1.29 12.90 -11.20
N MET A 450 0.79 12.02 -12.08
CA MET A 450 0.45 12.38 -13.47
C MET A 450 -0.73 13.36 -13.53
N GLU A 451 -1.78 13.12 -12.74
CA GLU A 451 -2.97 13.98 -12.64
C GLU A 451 -2.61 15.36 -12.06
N LEU A 452 -1.86 15.40 -10.94
CA LEU A 452 -1.33 16.63 -10.35
C LEU A 452 -0.41 17.38 -11.31
N THR A 453 0.48 16.68 -12.03
CA THR A 453 1.33 17.30 -13.07
C THR A 453 0.50 17.88 -14.21
N THR A 454 -0.57 17.18 -14.62
CA THR A 454 -1.48 17.65 -15.69
C THR A 454 -2.27 18.88 -15.22
N ALA A 455 -2.84 18.85 -14.02
CA ALA A 455 -3.57 19.96 -13.42
C ALA A 455 -2.66 21.19 -13.22
N LEU A 456 -1.41 20.99 -12.78
CA LEU A 456 -0.42 22.06 -12.66
C LEU A 456 -0.07 22.67 -14.03
N GLN A 457 -0.01 21.87 -15.09
CA GLN A 457 0.21 22.37 -16.45
C GLN A 457 -0.99 23.19 -16.97
N SER A 458 -2.23 22.76 -16.71
CA SER A 458 -3.43 23.53 -17.07
C SER A 458 -3.54 24.83 -16.28
N GLU A 459 -3.28 24.82 -14.97
CA GLU A 459 -3.22 26.04 -14.15
C GLU A 459 -2.12 26.98 -14.64
N HIS A 460 -0.97 26.45 -15.03
CA HIS A 460 0.10 27.28 -15.60
C HIS A 460 -0.26 27.82 -17.00
N HIS A 461 -1.17 27.18 -17.74
CA HIS A 461 -1.75 27.74 -18.97
C HIS A 461 -2.75 28.86 -18.67
N VAL A 462 -3.70 28.64 -17.76
CA VAL A 462 -4.68 29.64 -17.31
C VAL A 462 -3.96 30.88 -16.76
N LYS A 463 -2.92 30.71 -15.94
CA LYS A 463 -2.06 31.80 -15.46
C LYS A 463 -1.40 32.60 -16.58
N LYS A 464 -0.98 31.95 -17.69
CA LYS A 464 -0.43 32.62 -18.88
C LYS A 464 -1.51 33.38 -19.67
N GLU A 465 -2.74 32.86 -19.72
CA GLU A 465 -3.87 33.58 -20.35
C GLU A 465 -4.33 34.78 -19.52
N LEU A 466 -4.46 34.62 -18.20
CA LEU A 466 -4.78 35.72 -17.29
C LEU A 466 -3.70 36.82 -17.36
N GLY A 467 -2.42 36.45 -17.44
CA GLY A 467 -1.33 37.39 -17.68
C GLY A 467 -1.46 38.16 -19.00
N ARG A 468 -1.85 37.50 -20.09
CA ARG A 468 -2.12 38.18 -21.38
C ARG A 468 -3.32 39.12 -21.30
N LYS A 469 -4.45 38.67 -20.72
CA LYS A 469 -5.66 39.49 -20.53
C LYS A 469 -5.38 40.70 -19.65
N MET A 470 -4.58 40.55 -18.60
CA MET A 470 -4.15 41.65 -17.73
C MET A 470 -3.24 42.64 -18.46
N GLY A 471 -2.32 42.18 -19.31
CA GLY A 471 -1.50 43.03 -20.17
C GLY A 471 -2.35 43.82 -21.18
N GLN A 472 -3.31 43.16 -21.85
CA GLN A 472 -4.25 43.80 -22.77
C GLN A 472 -5.08 44.89 -22.07
N LEU A 473 -5.63 44.59 -20.88
CA LEU A 473 -6.37 45.58 -20.10
C LEU A 473 -5.50 46.75 -19.61
N GLN A 474 -4.19 46.53 -19.38
CA GLN A 474 -3.26 47.62 -19.07
C GLN A 474 -2.95 48.50 -20.30
N GLU A 475 -2.81 47.88 -21.47
CA GLU A 475 -2.62 48.57 -22.76
C GLU A 475 -3.86 49.39 -23.14
N ASP A 476 -5.06 48.80 -23.07
CA ASP A 476 -6.34 49.50 -23.29
C ASP A 476 -6.52 50.68 -22.33
N LEU A 477 -6.23 50.50 -21.03
CA LEU A 477 -6.34 51.57 -20.03
C LEU A 477 -5.30 52.69 -20.28
N HIS A 478 -4.12 52.37 -20.78
CA HIS A 478 -3.14 53.38 -21.22
C HIS A 478 -3.64 54.14 -22.46
N ASN A 479 -4.16 53.43 -23.47
CA ASN A 479 -4.74 54.01 -24.68
C ASN A 479 -5.92 54.96 -24.36
N PHE A 480 -6.80 54.57 -23.43
CA PHE A 480 -7.90 55.43 -22.98
C PHE A 480 -7.42 56.66 -22.19
N LYS A 481 -6.30 56.56 -21.45
CA LYS A 481 -5.69 57.73 -20.79
C LYS A 481 -5.13 58.72 -21.81
N GLU A 482 -4.36 58.26 -22.81
CA GLU A 482 -3.85 59.15 -23.87
C GLU A 482 -5.01 59.83 -24.63
N GLN A 483 -6.07 59.09 -24.96
CA GLN A 483 -7.26 59.66 -25.59
C GLN A 483 -7.97 60.70 -24.70
N LEU A 484 -8.04 60.47 -23.38
CA LEU A 484 -8.60 61.43 -22.43
C LEU A 484 -7.74 62.68 -22.27
N GLU A 485 -6.42 62.53 -22.23
CA GLU A 485 -5.46 63.66 -22.16
C GLU A 485 -5.52 64.49 -23.45
N LEU A 486 -5.55 63.87 -24.63
CA LEU A 486 -5.78 64.54 -25.91
C LEU A 486 -7.13 65.30 -25.93
N LYS A 487 -8.21 64.70 -25.42
CA LYS A 487 -9.52 65.37 -25.31
C LYS A 487 -9.52 66.50 -24.28
N SER A 488 -8.74 66.40 -23.21
CA SER A 488 -8.55 67.50 -22.25
C SER A 488 -7.82 68.68 -22.90
N LEU A 489 -6.80 68.41 -23.73
CA LEU A 489 -6.08 69.45 -24.48
C LEU A 489 -6.97 70.12 -25.54
N GLU A 490 -7.78 69.34 -26.29
CA GLU A 490 -8.80 69.90 -27.21
C GLU A 490 -9.80 70.80 -26.46
N TYR A 491 -10.32 70.34 -25.32
CA TYR A 491 -11.27 71.11 -24.51
C TYR A 491 -10.64 72.40 -23.97
N GLN A 492 -9.39 72.35 -23.51
CA GLN A 492 -8.68 73.53 -23.02
C GLN A 492 -8.41 74.55 -24.14
N ALA A 493 -8.03 74.11 -25.34
CA ALA A 493 -7.90 75.00 -26.50
C ALA A 493 -9.25 75.67 -26.89
N LEU A 494 -10.37 74.94 -26.77
CA LEU A 494 -11.71 75.51 -26.99
C LEU A 494 -12.13 76.50 -25.89
N LEU A 495 -11.71 76.32 -24.63
CA LEU A 495 -11.88 77.31 -23.57
C LEU A 495 -11.07 78.57 -23.84
N GLU A 496 -9.81 78.44 -24.25
CA GLU A 496 -8.97 79.58 -24.63
C GLU A 496 -9.56 80.35 -25.82
N GLN A 497 -10.09 79.65 -26.83
CA GLN A 497 -10.79 80.27 -27.96
C GLN A 497 -12.08 80.99 -27.53
N ARG A 498 -12.87 80.41 -26.61
CA ARG A 498 -14.05 81.07 -26.02
C ARG A 498 -13.64 82.37 -25.34
N ASP A 499 -12.58 82.34 -24.54
CA ASP A 499 -12.19 83.49 -23.72
C ASP A 499 -11.58 84.62 -24.56
N GLN A 500 -10.90 84.30 -25.67
CA GLN A 500 -10.52 85.28 -26.70
C GLN A 500 -11.75 85.97 -27.31
N ILE A 501 -12.81 85.21 -27.65
CA ILE A 501 -14.06 85.77 -28.21
C ILE A 501 -14.77 86.64 -27.16
N VAL A 502 -14.83 86.22 -25.90
CA VAL A 502 -15.39 87.01 -24.79
C VAL A 502 -14.61 88.32 -24.59
N ALA A 503 -13.27 88.28 -24.63
CA ALA A 503 -12.44 89.47 -24.53
C ALA A 503 -12.70 90.47 -25.69
N HIS A 504 -12.84 89.98 -26.92
CA HIS A 504 -13.19 90.82 -28.06
C HIS A 504 -14.61 91.43 -27.96
N LEU A 505 -15.59 90.67 -27.45
CA LEU A 505 -16.93 91.20 -27.20
C LEU A 505 -16.93 92.26 -26.08
N GLN A 506 -16.15 92.05 -25.02
CA GLN A 506 -15.94 93.05 -23.96
C GLN A 506 -15.32 94.32 -24.52
N GLN A 507 -14.24 94.22 -25.31
CA GLN A 507 -13.61 95.36 -26.00
C GLN A 507 -14.59 96.13 -26.88
N TYR A 508 -15.42 95.43 -27.67
CA TYR A 508 -16.44 96.06 -28.50
C TYR A 508 -17.51 96.79 -27.67
N SER A 509 -17.99 96.17 -26.57
CA SER A 509 -18.97 96.80 -25.67
C SER A 509 -18.42 98.03 -24.95
N ALA A 510 -17.14 98.02 -24.55
CA ALA A 510 -16.46 99.17 -23.97
C ALA A 510 -16.32 100.31 -25.00
N GLY A 511 -15.92 100.00 -26.24
CA GLY A 511 -15.87 100.99 -27.32
C GLY A 511 -17.23 101.61 -27.64
N TYR A 512 -18.31 100.81 -27.63
CA TYR A 512 -19.67 101.30 -27.85
C TYR A 512 -20.14 102.23 -26.71
N THR A 513 -19.86 101.89 -25.45
CA THR A 513 -20.21 102.73 -24.29
C THR A 513 -19.41 104.03 -24.26
N ALA A 514 -18.13 104.00 -24.64
CA ALA A 514 -17.32 105.22 -24.81
C ALA A 514 -17.94 106.15 -25.88
N LEU A 515 -18.22 105.64 -27.08
CA LEU A 515 -18.83 106.41 -28.17
C LEU A 515 -20.23 106.97 -27.79
N ALA A 516 -21.01 106.22 -27.01
CA ALA A 516 -22.28 106.70 -26.48
C ALA A 516 -22.08 107.90 -25.52
N SER A 517 -21.08 107.84 -24.64
CA SER A 517 -20.75 108.93 -23.71
C SER A 517 -20.22 110.19 -24.42
N GLU A 518 -19.40 110.03 -25.47
CA GLU A 518 -18.95 111.13 -26.34
C GLU A 518 -20.14 111.80 -27.05
N ARG A 519 -21.07 111.00 -27.58
CA ARG A 519 -22.29 111.50 -28.23
C ARG A 519 -23.17 112.30 -27.26
N GLU A 520 -23.30 111.85 -26.01
CA GLU A 520 -23.98 112.64 -24.98
C GLU A 520 -23.23 113.94 -24.65
N GLN A 521 -21.91 113.90 -24.52
CA GLN A 521 -21.10 115.08 -24.24
C GLN A 521 -21.23 116.13 -25.36
N LEU A 522 -21.17 115.71 -26.63
CA LEU A 522 -21.46 116.55 -27.78
C LEU A 522 -22.89 117.12 -27.76
N HIS A 523 -23.88 116.33 -27.36
CA HIS A 523 -25.26 116.81 -27.24
C HIS A 523 -25.43 117.86 -26.13
N ARG A 524 -24.74 117.68 -24.98
CA ARG A 524 -24.69 118.67 -23.90
C ARG A 524 -24.02 119.98 -24.35
N GLN A 525 -22.91 119.89 -25.10
CA GLN A 525 -22.23 121.05 -25.68
C GLN A 525 -23.12 121.79 -26.71
N TYR A 526 -23.80 121.06 -27.59
CA TYR A 526 -24.74 121.63 -28.55
C TYR A 526 -25.90 122.37 -27.86
N LEU A 527 -26.46 121.78 -26.79
CA LEU A 527 -27.51 122.41 -26.00
C LEU A 527 -27.03 123.72 -25.34
N GLN A 528 -25.81 123.73 -24.78
CA GLN A 528 -25.19 124.94 -24.24
C GLN A 528 -24.97 126.01 -25.33
N GLN A 529 -24.57 125.60 -26.54
CA GLN A 529 -24.40 126.52 -27.68
C GLN A 529 -25.73 127.11 -28.15
N SER A 530 -26.82 126.33 -28.19
CA SER A 530 -28.17 126.84 -28.45
C SER A 530 -28.57 127.87 -27.41
N GLN A 531 -28.42 127.56 -26.11
CA GLN A 531 -28.71 128.48 -25.01
C GLN A 531 -27.86 129.76 -25.00
N LEU A 532 -26.72 129.79 -25.70
CA LEU A 532 -25.93 131.00 -25.94
C LEU A 532 -26.48 131.78 -27.15
N MET A 533 -26.90 131.09 -28.21
CA MET A 533 -27.53 131.70 -29.39
C MET A 533 -28.89 132.34 -29.04
N ASP A 534 -29.73 131.65 -28.26
CA ASP A 534 -31.05 132.13 -27.83
C ASP A 534 -30.96 133.41 -26.97
N ARG A 535 -29.87 133.53 -26.19
CA ARG A 535 -29.52 134.75 -25.44
C ARG A 535 -29.04 135.86 -26.38
N LEU A 536 -28.12 135.56 -27.30
CA LEU A 536 -27.64 136.54 -28.28
C LEU A 536 -28.80 137.14 -29.10
N GLN A 537 -29.77 136.30 -29.51
CA GLN A 537 -30.98 136.76 -30.21
C GLN A 537 -31.90 137.62 -29.33
N HIS A 538 -31.99 137.33 -28.02
CA HIS A 538 -32.68 138.23 -27.08
C HIS A 538 -31.96 139.57 -26.94
N ASP A 539 -30.64 139.58 -26.85
CA ASP A 539 -29.84 140.80 -26.74
C ASP A 539 -29.92 141.65 -28.03
N GLU A 540 -29.85 141.02 -29.21
CA GLU A 540 -30.05 141.68 -30.52
C GLU A 540 -31.45 142.26 -30.69
N THR A 541 -32.50 141.51 -30.32
CA THR A 541 -33.89 141.98 -30.44
C THR A 541 -34.21 143.07 -29.42
N HIS A 542 -33.70 142.96 -28.19
CA HIS A 542 -33.78 144.02 -27.18
C HIS A 542 -33.05 145.30 -27.64
N GLY A 543 -31.84 145.17 -28.20
CA GLY A 543 -31.10 146.29 -28.80
C GLY A 543 -31.87 146.96 -29.95
N ARG A 544 -32.51 146.17 -30.82
CA ARG A 544 -33.42 146.70 -31.86
C ARG A 544 -34.60 147.48 -31.29
N VAL A 545 -35.26 146.97 -30.24
CA VAL A 545 -36.38 147.66 -29.59
C VAL A 545 -35.92 148.97 -28.92
N GLN A 546 -34.74 148.98 -28.30
CA GLN A 546 -34.16 150.23 -27.76
C GLN A 546 -33.87 151.25 -28.87
N LEU A 547 -33.33 150.81 -30.02
CA LEU A 547 -33.11 151.67 -31.18
C LEU A 547 -34.43 152.23 -31.73
N GLU A 548 -35.47 151.41 -31.92
CA GLU A 548 -36.80 151.90 -32.33
C GLU A 548 -37.37 152.94 -31.36
N MET A 549 -37.20 152.75 -30.04
CA MET A 549 -37.67 153.70 -29.03
C MET A 549 -36.91 155.02 -29.08
N SER A 550 -35.60 155.00 -29.32
CA SER A 550 -34.81 156.22 -29.55
C SER A 550 -35.21 156.94 -30.84
N HIS A 551 -35.55 156.20 -31.90
CA HIS A 551 -36.02 156.77 -33.18
C HIS A 551 -37.38 157.46 -33.01
N LYS A 552 -38.32 156.85 -32.28
CA LYS A 552 -39.63 157.46 -31.95
C LYS A 552 -39.48 158.72 -31.09
N GLN A 553 -38.48 158.79 -30.22
CA GLN A 553 -38.15 160.02 -29.48
C GLN A 553 -37.58 161.10 -30.42
N LEU A 554 -36.69 160.75 -31.34
CA LEU A 554 -36.16 161.66 -32.35
C LEU A 554 -37.25 162.24 -33.27
N GLU A 555 -38.20 161.43 -33.71
CA GLU A 555 -39.38 161.89 -34.48
C GLU A 555 -40.21 162.92 -33.67
N GLN A 556 -40.46 162.66 -32.38
CA GLN A 556 -41.16 163.60 -31.51
C GLN A 556 -40.38 164.91 -31.28
N TYR A 557 -39.04 164.87 -31.29
CA TYR A 557 -38.22 166.08 -31.29
C TYR A 557 -38.27 166.83 -32.63
N GLN A 558 -38.27 166.13 -33.77
CA GLN A 558 -38.42 166.73 -35.10
C GLN A 558 -39.78 167.43 -35.24
N GLU A 559 -40.90 166.79 -34.87
CA GLU A 559 -42.22 167.45 -34.92
C GLU A 559 -42.31 168.72 -34.06
N ARG A 560 -41.60 168.75 -32.92
CA ARG A 560 -41.51 169.95 -32.07
C ARG A 560 -40.68 171.04 -32.74
N LEU A 561 -39.57 170.66 -33.40
CA LEU A 561 -38.71 171.57 -34.14
C LEU A 561 -39.44 172.19 -35.33
N GLU A 562 -40.22 171.41 -36.08
CA GLU A 562 -41.02 171.92 -37.19
C GLU A 562 -42.12 172.89 -36.74
N ARG A 563 -42.76 172.64 -35.58
CA ARG A 563 -43.74 173.57 -35.01
C ARG A 563 -43.09 174.93 -34.71
N LEU A 564 -41.97 174.91 -33.98
CA LEU A 564 -41.17 176.12 -33.71
C LEU A 564 -40.70 176.81 -35.00
N SER A 565 -40.42 176.06 -36.09
CA SER A 565 -40.07 176.64 -37.38
C SER A 565 -41.24 177.39 -38.03
N ARG A 566 -42.46 176.84 -37.98
CA ARG A 566 -43.68 177.49 -38.52
C ARG A 566 -44.02 178.78 -37.76
N ASP A 567 -43.91 178.75 -36.43
CA ASP A 567 -44.11 179.92 -35.57
C ASP A 567 -43.08 181.04 -35.92
N ASN A 568 -41.84 180.64 -36.23
CA ASN A 568 -40.76 181.55 -36.62
C ASN A 568 -40.97 182.18 -38.02
N GLU A 569 -41.66 181.49 -38.94
CA GLU A 569 -42.05 182.05 -40.23
C GLU A 569 -43.21 183.04 -40.12
N GLN A 570 -44.18 182.81 -39.22
CA GLN A 570 -45.26 183.76 -38.95
C GLN A 570 -44.71 185.08 -38.37
N LEU A 571 -43.80 185.00 -37.38
CA LEU A 571 -43.13 186.19 -36.83
C LEU A 571 -42.30 186.97 -37.86
N LYS A 572 -41.73 186.30 -38.87
CA LYS A 572 -41.01 186.98 -39.96
C LYS A 572 -41.95 187.76 -40.88
N ALA A 573 -43.18 187.29 -41.09
CA ALA A 573 -44.18 187.98 -41.91
C ALA A 573 -44.65 189.28 -41.24
N GLU A 574 -44.90 189.27 -39.92
CA GLU A 574 -45.29 190.47 -39.16
C GLU A 574 -44.19 191.54 -39.14
N VAL A 575 -42.90 191.13 -39.13
CA VAL A 575 -41.76 192.06 -39.17
C VAL A 575 -41.60 192.76 -40.53
N THR A 576 -42.04 192.13 -41.63
CA THR A 576 -41.87 192.72 -42.99
C THR A 576 -42.73 193.93 -43.31
N GLU A 577 -43.81 194.22 -42.57
CA GLU A 577 -44.71 195.35 -42.89
C GLU A 577 -44.27 196.69 -42.26
N LEU A 578 -43.40 196.67 -41.24
CA LEU A 578 -43.06 197.87 -40.44
C LEU A 578 -41.69 198.52 -40.72
N LEU A 579 -40.85 197.94 -41.59
CA LEU A 579 -39.44 198.37 -41.76
C LEU A 579 -39.14 199.13 -43.06
N ASN A 580 -40.05 200.02 -43.47
CA ASN A 580 -39.81 200.98 -44.55
C ASN A 580 -38.96 202.20 -44.09
N SER A 581 -37.81 201.98 -43.43
CA SER A 581 -36.84 203.04 -43.13
C SER A 581 -35.43 202.53 -42.72
N SER A 582 -34.38 203.15 -43.29
CA SER A 582 -32.99 203.23 -42.80
C SER A 582 -32.06 201.99 -42.76
N ALA A 583 -31.37 201.75 -43.89
CA ALA A 583 -29.90 201.59 -44.08
C ALA A 583 -28.96 200.80 -43.11
N LEU A 584 -27.93 200.18 -43.73
CA LEU A 584 -26.69 199.52 -43.19
C LEU A 584 -26.92 198.15 -42.50
N ALA A 585 -26.35 197.04 -43.00
CA ALA A 585 -24.97 196.48 -42.81
C ALA A 585 -24.80 195.78 -41.42
N THR A 586 -24.08 194.65 -41.21
CA THR A 586 -22.89 194.01 -41.84
C THR A 586 -22.89 192.45 -41.71
N PRO A 587 -21.97 191.70 -42.36
CA PRO A 587 -21.63 190.27 -42.09
C PRO A 587 -20.43 190.18 -41.09
N PRO A 588 -19.58 189.10 -40.97
CA PRO A 588 -19.61 187.65 -41.31
C PRO A 588 -19.17 186.74 -40.08
N ARG A 589 -18.59 185.53 -40.34
CA ARG A 589 -17.54 184.81 -39.54
C ARG A 589 -17.94 184.10 -38.21
N ASP A 590 -17.18 183.14 -37.63
CA ASP A 590 -16.08 182.23 -38.08
C ASP A 590 -16.05 180.95 -37.17
N GLN A 591 -15.00 180.11 -37.29
CA GLN A 591 -14.72 178.84 -36.57
C GLN A 591 -14.57 178.93 -35.02
N GLY A 592 -14.68 177.78 -34.32
CA GLY A 592 -14.36 177.58 -32.89
C GLY A 592 -14.29 176.09 -32.48
N ASP A 593 -13.57 175.76 -31.40
CA ASP A 593 -13.13 174.40 -31.01
C ASP A 593 -13.33 174.09 -29.50
N GLY A 594 -13.34 172.80 -29.14
CA GLY A 594 -13.22 172.25 -27.77
C GLY A 594 -14.50 172.09 -26.91
N VAL A 595 -14.49 171.36 -25.78
CA VAL A 595 -13.52 170.40 -25.18
C VAL A 595 -14.23 169.58 -24.06
N GLU A 596 -13.84 168.30 -23.89
CA GLU A 596 -13.99 167.39 -22.70
C GLU A 596 -15.29 167.23 -21.86
N SER A 597 -15.52 165.99 -21.39
CA SER A 597 -15.74 165.67 -19.96
C SER A 597 -15.59 164.16 -19.67
N GLN A 598 -15.18 163.79 -18.44
CA GLN A 598 -14.97 162.40 -17.99
C GLN A 598 -15.96 161.99 -16.87
N SER A 599 -16.19 160.68 -16.65
CA SER A 599 -15.89 159.96 -15.37
C SER A 599 -16.81 158.75 -15.03
N LEU A 600 -16.18 157.57 -14.87
CA LEU A 600 -16.29 156.56 -13.78
C LEU A 600 -17.71 156.08 -13.29
N PRO A 601 -17.83 155.22 -12.25
CA PRO A 601 -17.76 153.74 -12.41
C PRO A 601 -18.85 152.94 -11.65
N GLU A 602 -18.88 151.60 -11.76
CA GLU A 602 -18.94 150.69 -10.59
C GLU A 602 -18.75 149.18 -10.92
N SER A 603 -18.83 148.32 -9.89
CA SER A 603 -18.52 146.87 -9.84
C SER A 603 -19.71 146.11 -9.18
N PRO A 604 -19.67 144.85 -8.63
CA PRO A 604 -18.63 143.82 -8.48
C PRO A 604 -19.16 142.39 -8.88
N GLN A 605 -18.76 141.18 -8.42
CA GLN A 605 -17.72 140.63 -7.52
C GLN A 605 -17.50 139.11 -7.76
N LYS A 606 -16.26 138.58 -7.64
CA LYS A 606 -15.89 137.21 -7.19
C LYS A 606 -16.35 135.97 -8.02
N SER A 607 -15.74 134.78 -7.91
CA SER A 607 -14.53 134.29 -7.18
C SER A 607 -14.08 132.90 -7.69
N SER A 608 -12.90 132.34 -7.37
CA SER A 608 -11.54 132.88 -7.09
C SER A 608 -10.63 131.73 -6.58
N ILE A 609 -9.48 131.52 -7.23
CA ILE A 609 -8.22 131.00 -6.64
C ILE A 609 -7.11 131.84 -7.30
N ALA A 610 -6.10 132.26 -6.54
CA ALA A 610 -5.11 133.24 -6.98
C ALA A 610 -3.67 132.79 -6.70
N ILE A 611 -2.76 133.20 -7.58
CA ILE A 611 -1.32 133.21 -7.35
C ILE A 611 -0.95 134.68 -7.07
N PRO A 612 -0.28 135.01 -5.95
CA PRO A 612 0.23 136.37 -5.72
C PRO A 612 1.30 136.71 -6.78
N GLU A 613 1.21 137.88 -7.41
CA GLU A 613 2.20 138.33 -8.40
C GLU A 613 3.44 139.00 -7.76
N ASP A 614 3.32 139.42 -6.49
CA ASP A 614 4.42 139.96 -5.68
C ASP A 614 4.58 139.15 -4.37
N PHE A 615 5.83 138.85 -4.02
CA PHE A 615 6.24 138.40 -2.68
C PHE A 615 7.23 139.43 -2.13
N GLU A 616 6.93 140.05 -0.99
CA GLU A 616 7.78 141.11 -0.42
C GLU A 616 9.12 140.56 0.14
N SER A 617 9.18 139.25 0.41
CA SER A 617 10.41 138.54 0.72
C SER A 617 10.52 137.16 0.06
N ARG A 618 11.76 136.66 -0.10
CA ARG A 618 12.01 135.30 -0.61
C ARG A 618 11.50 134.21 0.34
N GLU A 619 11.47 134.45 1.66
CA GLU A 619 11.02 133.46 2.64
C GLU A 619 9.51 133.20 2.53
N GLU A 620 8.69 134.23 2.29
CA GLU A 620 7.24 134.06 2.07
C GLU A 620 6.93 133.26 0.80
N MET A 621 7.70 133.44 -0.28
CA MET A 621 7.58 132.62 -1.48
C MET A 621 7.96 131.16 -1.19
N GLU A 622 9.05 130.92 -0.46
CA GLU A 622 9.46 129.56 -0.09
C GLU A 622 8.53 128.93 0.93
N GLU A 623 7.85 129.69 1.80
CA GLU A 623 6.80 129.22 2.70
C GLU A 623 5.51 128.89 1.93
N PHE A 624 4.98 129.80 1.09
CA PHE A 624 3.81 129.54 0.27
C PHE A 624 3.98 128.33 -0.65
N VAL A 625 5.17 128.17 -1.27
CA VAL A 625 5.47 126.99 -2.09
C VAL A 625 5.60 125.72 -1.25
N ARG A 626 6.20 125.77 -0.05
CA ARG A 626 6.20 124.62 0.88
C ARG A 626 4.79 124.23 1.28
N ASP A 627 3.92 125.20 1.56
CA ASP A 627 2.57 124.97 2.04
C ASP A 627 1.63 124.49 0.91
N ALA A 628 1.84 124.94 -0.33
CA ALA A 628 1.18 124.40 -1.52
C ALA A 628 1.66 122.97 -1.83
N VAL A 629 2.96 122.70 -1.75
CA VAL A 629 3.52 121.34 -1.93
C VAL A 629 3.02 120.40 -0.85
N ALA A 630 3.03 120.80 0.43
CA ALA A 630 2.54 119.98 1.54
C ALA A 630 1.06 119.56 1.37
N ARG A 631 0.21 120.43 0.80
CA ARG A 631 -1.19 120.09 0.47
C ARG A 631 -1.27 119.04 -0.65
N VAL A 632 -0.49 119.20 -1.72
CA VAL A 632 -0.41 118.23 -2.83
C VAL A 632 0.20 116.90 -2.39
N GLU A 633 1.17 116.91 -1.46
CA GLU A 633 1.74 115.71 -0.86
C GLU A 633 0.74 115.01 0.07
N ALA A 634 -0.06 115.74 0.84
CA ALA A 634 -1.15 115.18 1.63
C ALA A 634 -2.23 114.52 0.75
N GLU A 635 -2.65 115.18 -0.33
CA GLU A 635 -3.60 114.60 -1.31
C GLU A 635 -3.02 113.35 -2.00
N ARG A 636 -1.73 113.38 -2.38
CA ARG A 636 -1.00 112.21 -2.91
C ARG A 636 -1.02 111.04 -1.92
N ASP A 637 -0.69 111.30 -0.66
CA ASP A 637 -0.55 110.24 0.35
C ASP A 637 -1.91 109.72 0.84
N GLU A 638 -2.96 110.53 0.80
CA GLU A 638 -4.35 110.05 0.97
C GLU A 638 -4.78 109.14 -0.19
N VAL A 639 -4.54 109.53 -1.45
CA VAL A 639 -4.82 108.70 -2.63
C VAL A 639 -4.02 107.39 -2.58
N ARG A 640 -2.76 107.45 -2.12
CA ARG A 640 -1.92 106.27 -1.90
C ARG A 640 -2.48 105.36 -0.81
N SER A 641 -2.91 105.90 0.33
CA SER A 641 -3.54 105.14 1.41
C SER A 641 -4.80 104.41 0.93
N ARG A 642 -5.65 105.09 0.16
CA ARG A 642 -6.85 104.49 -0.46
C ARG A 642 -6.48 103.34 -1.41
N LEU A 643 -5.40 103.46 -2.19
CA LEU A 643 -4.90 102.40 -3.09
C LEU A 643 -4.30 101.21 -2.33
N GLU A 644 -3.63 101.44 -1.20
CA GLU A 644 -3.10 100.38 -0.34
C GLU A 644 -4.22 99.64 0.43
N GLU A 645 -5.30 100.33 0.80
CA GLU A 645 -6.53 99.74 1.35
C GLU A 645 -7.31 98.91 0.31
N GLU A 646 -7.51 99.43 -0.91
CA GLU A 646 -8.07 98.66 -2.03
C GLU A 646 -7.30 97.35 -2.26
N ARG A 647 -5.95 97.41 -2.26
CA ARG A 647 -5.10 96.21 -2.37
C ARG A 647 -5.26 95.25 -1.20
N ARG A 648 -5.46 95.75 0.03
CA ARG A 648 -5.74 94.94 1.23
C ARG A 648 -7.06 94.19 1.10
N LEU A 649 -8.12 94.86 0.64
CA LEU A 649 -9.43 94.27 0.38
C LEU A 649 -9.36 93.24 -0.76
N HIS A 650 -8.66 93.55 -1.84
CA HIS A 650 -8.50 92.66 -2.99
C HIS A 650 -7.68 91.40 -2.66
N LEU A 651 -6.73 91.48 -1.73
CA LEU A 651 -6.03 90.32 -1.16
C LEU A 651 -6.93 89.49 -0.24
N ALA A 652 -7.72 90.13 0.63
CA ALA A 652 -8.66 89.43 1.52
C ALA A 652 -9.70 88.63 0.72
N ALA A 653 -10.27 89.22 -0.33
CA ALA A 653 -11.15 88.54 -1.28
C ALA A 653 -10.46 87.35 -1.96
N ARG A 654 -9.17 87.49 -2.33
CA ARG A 654 -8.39 86.40 -2.93
C ARG A 654 -8.08 85.26 -1.95
N HIS A 655 -7.99 85.53 -0.64
CA HIS A 655 -7.87 84.49 0.38
C HIS A 655 -9.22 83.79 0.64
N GLN A 656 -10.35 84.50 0.62
CA GLN A 656 -11.68 83.88 0.72
C GLN A 656 -12.02 83.02 -0.51
N ALA A 657 -11.55 83.40 -1.71
CA ALA A 657 -11.71 82.63 -2.93
C ALA A 657 -10.74 81.43 -3.08
N ALA A 658 -9.82 81.22 -2.13
CA ALA A 658 -8.76 80.20 -2.20
C ALA A 658 -9.00 78.96 -1.33
N ALA A 659 -10.20 78.81 -0.74
CA ALA A 659 -10.66 77.56 -0.14
C ALA A 659 -11.85 77.04 -0.98
N PRO A 660 -11.73 75.87 -1.62
CA PRO A 660 -11.92 74.63 -0.83
C PRO A 660 -11.07 73.42 -1.24
N SER A 661 -11.19 72.36 -0.41
CA SER A 661 -10.86 70.95 -0.69
C SER A 661 -9.41 70.48 -0.52
N MET A 662 -9.30 69.19 -0.13
CA MET A 662 -8.10 68.41 0.20
C MET A 662 -7.35 68.82 1.49
N ASP A 663 -6.86 67.92 2.35
CA ASP A 663 -6.89 66.44 2.30
C ASP A 663 -6.99 65.79 3.71
N HIS A 664 -7.08 64.45 3.74
CA HIS A 664 -7.19 63.60 4.92
C HIS A 664 -5.84 63.39 5.63
N GLY A 665 -5.87 63.18 6.95
CA GLY A 665 -4.70 62.72 7.71
C GLY A 665 -5.00 62.42 9.18
N HIS A 666 -4.55 61.26 9.66
CA HIS A 666 -4.59 60.84 11.07
C HIS A 666 -3.75 61.81 11.96
N THR A 667 -3.84 61.86 13.31
CA THR A 667 -3.95 60.74 14.27
C THR A 667 -4.26 61.21 15.72
N HIS A 668 -4.93 60.35 16.50
CA HIS A 668 -4.83 60.14 17.97
C HIS A 668 -4.93 61.28 19.01
N SER A 669 -6.02 61.22 19.81
CA SER A 669 -6.03 60.98 21.28
C SER A 669 -6.36 62.11 22.31
N HIS A 670 -7.09 61.65 23.35
CA HIS A 670 -7.37 62.18 24.70
C HIS A 670 -8.39 63.34 24.94
N ASP A 671 -9.39 62.99 25.76
CA ASP A 671 -10.14 63.73 26.81
C ASP A 671 -10.34 65.26 26.68
N GLY A 672 -11.53 65.83 26.91
CA GLY A 672 -12.65 65.35 27.71
C GLY A 672 -13.11 66.46 28.67
N HIS A 673 -14.39 66.85 28.60
CA HIS A 673 -15.11 67.74 29.54
C HIS A 673 -14.63 69.23 29.58
N THR A 674 -15.42 70.25 29.95
CA THR A 674 -16.88 70.36 30.24
C THR A 674 -17.31 71.84 30.14
N ARG A 675 -18.61 72.10 29.84
CA ARG A 675 -19.38 73.30 30.24
C ARG A 675 -18.95 74.66 29.64
N SER A 676 -19.79 75.70 29.56
CA SER A 676 -21.25 75.81 29.83
C SER A 676 -21.83 77.10 29.23
N HIS A 677 -23.13 77.06 28.88
CA HIS A 677 -24.08 78.19 28.87
C HIS A 677 -23.64 79.55 28.29
N ASP A 678 -24.18 79.87 27.12
CA ASP A 678 -24.77 81.19 26.89
C ASP A 678 -26.10 81.32 27.65
N ASP A 679 -26.56 82.56 27.84
CA ASP A 679 -27.79 82.93 28.58
C ASP A 679 -28.89 83.50 27.64
N HIS A 680 -30.13 83.60 28.14
CA HIS A 680 -31.36 83.76 27.36
C HIS A 680 -31.77 85.22 27.03
N SER A 681 -32.49 85.40 25.91
CA SER A 681 -33.57 86.40 25.66
C SER A 681 -33.79 86.57 24.14
N HIS A 682 -34.97 86.75 23.53
CA HIS A 682 -36.42 86.54 23.81
C HIS A 682 -37.15 86.88 22.47
N CYS A 683 -38.32 86.36 22.08
CA CYS A 683 -39.17 85.27 22.59
C CYS A 683 -39.77 84.49 21.37
N GLU A 684 -40.99 83.98 21.19
CA GLU A 684 -42.30 84.02 21.90
C GLU A 684 -42.85 82.58 22.15
N HIS A 685 -44.12 82.27 21.84
CA HIS A 685 -44.75 80.96 22.08
C HIS A 685 -45.40 80.34 20.83
N THR A 686 -45.11 79.08 20.56
CA THR A 686 -46.13 77.99 20.61
C THR A 686 -45.44 76.62 20.60
N GLY A 687 -46.04 75.63 21.25
CA GLY A 687 -45.32 74.43 21.68
C GLY A 687 -45.05 73.38 20.61
N SER A 688 -43.77 73.03 20.43
CA SER A 688 -43.31 71.64 20.29
C SER A 688 -41.82 71.59 20.59
N GLU A 689 -41.42 71.08 21.77
CA GLU A 689 -40.01 70.87 22.11
C GLU A 689 -39.50 69.54 21.52
N GLY A 690 -39.72 69.39 20.21
CA GLY A 690 -39.11 68.33 19.42
C GLY A 690 -37.65 68.68 19.12
N VAL A 691 -36.77 67.70 19.24
CA VAL A 691 -35.45 67.76 18.60
C VAL A 691 -35.68 68.10 17.12
N PRO A 692 -34.98 69.09 16.52
CA PRO A 692 -35.16 69.45 15.12
C PRO A 692 -35.10 68.19 14.25
N VAL A 693 -36.04 68.03 13.32
CA VAL A 693 -36.23 66.76 12.58
C VAL A 693 -34.92 66.33 11.92
N GLU A 694 -34.19 67.28 11.33
CA GLU A 694 -32.85 67.12 10.74
C GLU A 694 -31.82 66.53 11.72
N VAL A 695 -31.85 66.95 13.00
CA VAL A 695 -30.94 66.47 14.05
C VAL A 695 -31.37 65.09 14.57
N HIS A 696 -32.68 64.84 14.67
CA HIS A 696 -33.19 63.52 15.03
C HIS A 696 -32.91 62.50 13.91
N GLU A 697 -33.12 62.87 12.65
CA GLU A 697 -32.85 62.06 11.47
C GLU A 697 -31.34 61.81 11.30
N ALA A 698 -30.48 62.82 11.48
CA ALA A 698 -29.03 62.64 11.51
C ALA A 698 -28.57 61.70 12.63
N LEU A 699 -29.20 61.78 13.82
CA LEU A 699 -28.93 60.87 14.94
C LEU A 699 -29.40 59.45 14.65
N CYS A 700 -30.58 59.27 14.04
CA CYS A 700 -31.08 57.98 13.59
C CYS A 700 -30.15 57.35 12.54
N VAL A 701 -29.75 58.09 11.50
CA VAL A 701 -28.81 57.63 10.47
C VAL A 701 -27.42 57.30 11.07
N ALA A 702 -26.97 58.05 12.08
CA ALA A 702 -25.74 57.72 12.81
C ALA A 702 -25.90 56.44 13.67
N MET A 703 -27.05 56.25 14.31
CA MET A 703 -27.37 55.08 15.12
C MET A 703 -27.56 53.82 14.27
N GLU A 704 -28.19 53.92 13.09
CA GLU A 704 -28.29 52.85 12.11
C GLU A 704 -26.91 52.43 11.59
N LYS A 705 -26.05 53.40 11.24
CA LYS A 705 -24.66 53.13 10.82
C LYS A 705 -23.86 52.46 11.94
N LEU A 706 -24.06 52.87 13.20
CA LEU A 706 -23.44 52.23 14.36
C LEU A 706 -23.99 50.81 14.59
N GLN A 707 -25.31 50.61 14.52
CA GLN A 707 -25.97 49.31 14.68
C GLN A 707 -25.55 48.34 13.58
N HIS A 708 -25.54 48.77 12.32
CA HIS A 708 -25.06 47.98 11.20
C HIS A 708 -23.60 47.58 11.40
N ARG A 709 -22.71 48.54 11.71
CA ARG A 709 -21.29 48.26 11.97
C ARG A 709 -21.07 47.33 13.16
N PHE A 710 -21.84 47.48 14.24
CA PHE A 710 -21.78 46.60 15.40
C PHE A 710 -22.28 45.19 15.05
N THR A 711 -23.32 45.07 14.24
CA THR A 711 -23.86 43.79 13.76
C THR A 711 -22.86 43.07 12.87
N SER A 712 -22.27 43.76 11.89
CA SER A 712 -21.20 43.21 11.04
C SER A 712 -19.97 42.79 11.83
N LEU A 713 -19.54 43.57 12.83
CA LEU A 713 -18.39 43.23 13.66
C LEU A 713 -18.69 42.07 14.63
N MET A 714 -19.93 41.95 15.11
CA MET A 714 -20.38 40.78 15.87
C MET A 714 -20.49 39.52 15.01
N GLN A 715 -20.89 39.65 13.74
CA GLN A 715 -20.88 38.57 12.76
C GLN A 715 -19.44 38.13 12.45
N GLU A 716 -18.56 39.06 12.07
CA GLU A 716 -17.13 38.80 11.85
C GLU A 716 -16.47 38.14 13.07
N LYS A 717 -16.83 38.55 14.29
CA LYS A 717 -16.36 37.93 15.54
C LYS A 717 -16.92 36.51 15.76
N ALA A 718 -18.13 36.21 15.30
CA ALA A 718 -18.70 34.86 15.35
C ALA A 718 -18.00 33.95 14.33
N ASP A 719 -17.89 34.41 13.08
CA ASP A 719 -17.21 33.71 11.98
C ASP A 719 -15.72 33.43 12.32
N LEU A 720 -15.03 34.40 12.93
CA LEU A 720 -13.66 34.23 13.45
C LEU A 720 -13.59 33.23 14.61
N LYS A 721 -14.60 33.18 15.49
CA LYS A 721 -14.63 32.22 16.62
C LYS A 721 -14.85 30.79 16.13
N GLU A 722 -15.79 30.57 15.21
CA GLU A 722 -15.98 29.29 14.53
C GLU A 722 -14.70 28.84 13.82
N ARG A 723 -14.00 29.77 13.16
CA ARG A 723 -12.73 29.48 12.47
C ARG A 723 -11.57 29.21 13.43
N VAL A 724 -11.58 29.74 14.65
CA VAL A 724 -10.65 29.36 15.73
C VAL A 724 -10.97 27.95 16.23
N GLU A 725 -12.24 27.63 16.48
CA GLU A 725 -12.68 26.30 16.92
C GLU A 725 -12.37 25.21 15.87
N GLU A 726 -12.50 25.53 14.57
CA GLU A 726 -12.08 24.66 13.48
C GLU A 726 -10.55 24.43 13.47
N LEU A 727 -9.76 25.47 13.74
CA LEU A 727 -8.29 25.38 13.82
C LEU A 727 -7.84 24.60 15.05
N GLU A 728 -8.48 24.79 16.21
CA GLU A 728 -8.23 24.03 17.43
C GLU A 728 -8.52 22.53 17.21
N HIS A 729 -9.64 22.20 16.57
CA HIS A 729 -9.95 20.81 16.19
C HIS A 729 -8.89 20.21 15.26
N ARG A 730 -8.46 20.94 14.22
CA ARG A 730 -7.38 20.51 13.32
C ARG A 730 -6.05 20.34 14.07
N CYS A 731 -5.73 21.19 15.04
CA CYS A 731 -4.53 21.04 15.88
C CYS A 731 -4.60 19.79 16.77
N ILE A 732 -5.77 19.45 17.33
CA ILE A 732 -5.97 18.22 18.10
C ILE A 732 -5.78 16.98 17.20
N GLN A 733 -6.34 16.98 15.98
CA GLN A 733 -6.15 15.90 15.01
C GLN A 733 -4.67 15.73 14.63
N LEU A 734 -3.99 16.82 14.27
CA LEU A 734 -2.56 16.82 13.94
C LEU A 734 -1.67 16.37 15.12
N SER A 735 -2.09 16.63 16.37
CA SER A 735 -1.42 16.08 17.56
C SER A 735 -1.54 14.56 17.59
N GLY A 736 -2.76 14.01 17.48
CA GLY A 736 -2.97 12.55 17.49
C GLY A 736 -2.31 11.82 16.31
N GLU A 737 -2.25 12.46 15.14
CA GLU A 737 -1.47 11.98 13.99
C GLU A 737 0.04 12.01 14.30
N THR A 738 0.55 13.06 14.96
CA THR A 738 1.95 13.15 15.39
C THR A 738 2.30 12.10 16.45
N ASP A 739 1.41 11.85 17.40
CA ASP A 739 1.58 10.84 18.45
C ASP A 739 1.61 9.43 17.87
N THR A 740 0.69 9.09 16.94
CA THR A 740 0.70 7.78 16.25
C THR A 740 1.88 7.61 15.29
N ILE A 741 2.38 8.69 14.66
CA ILE A 741 3.67 8.67 13.96
C ILE A 741 4.82 8.41 14.94
N GLY A 742 4.77 8.98 16.15
CA GLY A 742 5.72 8.72 17.24
C GLY A 742 5.73 7.25 17.68
N GLU A 743 4.56 6.65 17.88
CA GLU A 743 4.40 5.22 18.15
C GLU A 743 4.98 4.35 17.02
N TYR A 744 4.70 4.69 15.75
CA TYR A 744 5.24 3.96 14.61
C TYR A 744 6.77 4.07 14.52
N ILE A 745 7.35 5.23 14.83
CA ILE A 745 8.80 5.42 14.92
C ILE A 745 9.38 4.56 16.05
N ALA A 746 8.74 4.50 17.22
CA ALA A 746 9.19 3.66 18.34
C ALA A 746 9.12 2.16 18.01
N LEU A 747 8.03 1.70 17.39
CA LEU A 747 7.85 0.33 16.91
C LEU A 747 8.90 -0.04 15.85
N TYR A 748 9.16 0.85 14.89
CA TYR A 748 10.19 0.64 13.87
C TYR A 748 11.60 0.60 14.47
N GLN A 749 11.92 1.46 15.44
CA GLN A 749 13.20 1.42 16.17
C GLN A 749 13.37 0.11 16.95
N ASN A 750 12.33 -0.36 17.63
CA ASN A 750 12.33 -1.64 18.35
C ASN A 750 12.50 -2.82 17.39
N GLN A 751 11.70 -2.89 16.31
CA GLN A 751 11.82 -3.92 15.27
C GLN A 751 13.24 -3.93 14.65
N ARG A 752 13.81 -2.76 14.39
CA ARG A 752 15.19 -2.62 13.88
C ARG A 752 16.24 -3.07 14.89
N ALA A 753 16.04 -2.82 16.19
CA ALA A 753 16.91 -3.32 17.25
C ALA A 753 16.87 -4.85 17.35
N VAL A 754 15.68 -5.46 17.37
CA VAL A 754 15.49 -6.93 17.38
C VAL A 754 16.08 -7.58 16.12
N MET A 755 15.90 -6.97 14.95
CA MET A 755 16.50 -7.46 13.70
C MET A 755 18.02 -7.34 13.71
N LYS A 756 18.59 -6.27 14.28
CA LYS A 756 20.04 -6.12 14.46
C LYS A 756 20.59 -7.15 15.45
N GLN A 757 19.92 -7.40 16.56
CA GLN A 757 20.30 -8.44 17.52
C GLN A 757 20.34 -9.82 16.85
N LYS A 758 19.26 -10.20 16.15
CA LYS A 758 19.19 -11.46 15.39
C LYS A 758 20.21 -11.56 14.25
N HIS A 759 20.71 -10.44 13.74
CA HIS A 759 21.84 -10.42 12.81
C HIS A 759 23.15 -10.73 13.54
N THR A 760 23.42 -10.04 14.66
CA THR A 760 24.65 -10.28 15.45
C THR A 760 24.71 -11.68 16.06
N GLU A 761 23.58 -12.27 16.47
CA GLU A 761 23.49 -13.66 16.93
C GLU A 761 23.85 -14.64 15.80
N LYS A 762 23.38 -14.38 14.57
CA LYS A 762 23.75 -15.18 13.39
C LYS A 762 25.21 -15.00 12.99
N GLU A 763 25.75 -13.78 13.07
CA GLU A 763 27.18 -13.53 12.80
C GLU A 763 28.07 -14.21 13.84
N GLN A 764 27.70 -14.20 15.11
CA GLN A 764 28.38 -14.95 16.18
C GLN A 764 28.33 -16.46 15.92
N TYR A 765 27.16 -17.01 15.57
CA TYR A 765 27.04 -18.43 15.22
C TYR A 765 27.87 -18.80 13.98
N ILE A 766 27.87 -17.99 12.93
CA ILE A 766 28.69 -18.20 11.73
C ILE A 766 30.18 -18.11 12.06
N SER A 767 30.59 -17.17 12.93
CA SER A 767 31.98 -17.04 13.38
C SER A 767 32.43 -18.25 14.21
N MET A 768 31.57 -18.75 15.11
CA MET A 768 31.83 -19.96 15.89
C MET A 768 31.94 -21.20 14.98
N LEU A 769 31.00 -21.39 14.05
CA LEU A 769 31.01 -22.50 13.11
C LEU A 769 32.21 -22.44 12.13
N ALA A 770 32.68 -21.24 11.79
CA ALA A 770 33.91 -21.04 11.04
C ALA A 770 35.17 -21.38 11.87
N GLN A 771 35.19 -21.02 13.16
CA GLN A 771 36.25 -21.38 14.08
C GLN A 771 36.32 -22.90 14.32
N ASP A 772 35.18 -23.56 14.56
CA ASP A 772 35.09 -25.01 14.72
C ASP A 772 35.58 -25.75 13.46
N LYS A 773 35.23 -25.22 12.27
CA LYS A 773 35.72 -25.73 10.99
C LYS A 773 37.24 -25.59 10.84
N GLU A 774 37.84 -24.51 11.35
CA GLU A 774 39.30 -24.33 11.31
C GLU A 774 40.02 -25.18 12.38
N GLU A 775 39.45 -25.34 13.58
CA GLU A 775 39.95 -26.30 14.59
C GLU A 775 39.91 -27.74 14.04
N MET A 776 38.81 -28.12 13.36
CA MET A 776 38.67 -29.43 12.74
C MET A 776 39.67 -29.65 11.59
N LYS A 777 39.91 -28.64 10.72
CA LYS A 777 40.99 -28.71 9.72
C LYS A 777 42.36 -28.89 10.37
N ALA A 778 42.66 -28.15 11.43
CA ALA A 778 43.95 -28.24 12.13
C ALA A 778 44.17 -29.65 12.71
N LYS A 779 43.15 -30.23 13.36
CA LYS A 779 43.17 -31.61 13.83
C LYS A 779 43.30 -32.64 12.70
N LEU A 780 42.67 -32.42 11.55
CA LEU A 780 42.83 -33.28 10.37
C LEU A 780 44.23 -33.17 9.75
N ALA A 781 44.86 -32.00 9.77
CA ALA A 781 46.25 -31.82 9.33
C ALA A 781 47.24 -32.48 10.31
N GLU A 782 47.04 -32.33 11.62
CA GLU A 782 47.85 -33.02 12.64
C GLU A 782 47.70 -34.55 12.53
N LEU A 783 46.48 -35.05 12.28
CA LEU A 783 46.22 -36.46 11.99
C LEU A 783 46.96 -36.93 10.73
N GLN A 784 46.98 -36.12 9.67
CA GLN A 784 47.72 -36.44 8.45
C GLN A 784 49.24 -36.51 8.69
N ASP A 785 49.80 -35.56 9.45
CA ASP A 785 51.22 -35.56 9.84
C ASP A 785 51.58 -36.75 10.76
N LEU A 786 50.70 -37.12 11.69
CA LEU A 786 50.87 -38.31 12.53
C LEU A 786 50.83 -39.61 11.71
N VAL A 787 49.91 -39.73 10.75
CA VAL A 787 49.84 -40.88 9.84
C VAL A 787 51.07 -40.94 8.92
N MET A 788 51.53 -39.82 8.39
CA MET A 788 52.78 -39.74 7.62
C MET A 788 53.99 -40.15 8.46
N ARG A 789 54.04 -39.75 9.73
CA ARG A 789 55.09 -40.13 10.69
C ARG A 789 55.07 -41.63 10.97
N LEU A 790 53.91 -42.22 11.24
CA LEU A 790 53.75 -43.66 11.47
C LEU A 790 54.09 -44.50 10.23
N VAL A 791 53.74 -44.01 9.02
CA VAL A 791 54.19 -44.63 7.77
C VAL A 791 55.72 -44.52 7.61
N GLY A 792 56.32 -43.40 8.02
CA GLY A 792 57.77 -43.22 8.10
C GLY A 792 58.45 -44.22 9.05
N GLU A 793 58.02 -44.27 10.31
CA GLU A 793 58.47 -45.21 11.35
C GLU A 793 58.41 -46.66 10.86
N ARG A 794 57.29 -47.06 10.25
CA ARG A 794 57.10 -48.39 9.66
C ARG A 794 58.03 -48.65 8.47
N ASN A 795 58.24 -47.66 7.60
CA ASN A 795 59.14 -47.79 6.45
C ASN A 795 60.62 -47.83 6.89
N GLU A 796 61.00 -47.14 7.96
CA GLU A 796 62.32 -47.32 8.60
C GLU A 796 62.46 -48.71 9.20
N TRP A 797 61.43 -49.23 9.87
CA TRP A 797 61.43 -50.60 10.41
C TRP A 797 61.62 -51.63 9.30
N TYR A 798 60.87 -51.52 8.19
CA TYR A 798 61.07 -52.38 7.01
C TYR A 798 62.47 -52.24 6.41
N SER A 799 63.04 -51.04 6.40
CA SER A 799 64.39 -50.79 5.89
C SER A 799 65.48 -51.39 6.80
N ARG A 800 65.31 -51.33 8.12
CA ARG A 800 66.16 -52.00 9.13
C ARG A 800 66.06 -53.53 9.01
N TYR A 801 64.84 -54.05 8.89
CA TYR A 801 64.59 -55.49 8.70
C TYR A 801 65.18 -56.02 7.39
N ALA A 802 64.93 -55.35 6.26
CA ALA A 802 65.51 -55.72 4.96
C ALA A 802 67.03 -55.64 4.96
N GLY A 803 67.61 -54.63 5.63
CA GLY A 803 69.06 -54.53 5.84
C GLY A 803 69.63 -55.70 6.67
N MET A 804 68.92 -56.15 7.70
CA MET A 804 69.30 -57.34 8.49
C MET A 804 69.22 -58.63 7.67
N VAL A 805 68.16 -58.82 6.88
CA VAL A 805 68.01 -60.00 6.00
C VAL A 805 69.11 -60.03 4.94
N ALA A 806 69.35 -58.91 4.24
CA ALA A 806 70.42 -58.79 3.25
C ALA A 806 71.83 -58.97 3.86
N SER A 807 72.00 -58.71 5.17
CA SER A 807 73.25 -58.97 5.90
C SER A 807 73.39 -60.44 6.34
N ALA A 808 72.31 -61.21 6.40
CA ALA A 808 72.35 -62.63 6.78
C ALA A 808 72.83 -63.53 5.63
N ASP A 809 72.45 -63.22 4.39
CA ASP A 809 72.77 -64.01 3.19
C ASP A 809 74.26 -64.00 2.79
N THR A 810 75.13 -63.26 3.51
CA THR A 810 76.56 -63.17 3.17
C THR A 810 77.42 -64.33 3.69
N THR A 811 76.84 -65.37 4.32
CA THR A 811 77.62 -66.47 4.95
C THR A 811 77.03 -67.90 4.85
N ALA A 812 76.74 -68.41 3.64
CA ALA A 812 76.87 -69.86 3.35
C ALA A 812 76.82 -70.21 1.83
N ASN A 813 77.90 -70.83 1.36
CA ASN A 813 78.19 -71.47 0.07
C ASN A 813 77.05 -71.83 -0.93
N PRO A 814 77.29 -71.75 -2.27
CA PRO A 814 76.33 -72.14 -3.30
C PRO A 814 76.45 -73.61 -3.74
N ASP A 815 75.32 -74.32 -3.84
CA ASP A 815 75.05 -75.32 -4.87
C ASP A 815 73.53 -75.65 -4.95
N LEU A 816 73.11 -76.39 -5.98
CA LEU A 816 71.76 -76.94 -6.23
C LEU A 816 70.65 -75.93 -6.60
N LEU A 817 70.54 -75.66 -7.90
CA LEU A 817 69.22 -75.55 -8.56
C LEU A 817 68.72 -76.96 -8.92
N PRO A 818 67.39 -77.14 -8.99
CA PRO A 818 66.82 -77.58 -10.27
C PRO A 818 65.73 -76.61 -10.76
N ALA A 819 65.57 -76.55 -12.08
CA ALA A 819 64.62 -75.65 -12.74
C ALA A 819 63.29 -76.33 -13.07
N GLY A 820 62.20 -75.54 -13.14
CA GLY A 820 61.01 -75.95 -13.89
C GLY A 820 59.64 -75.59 -13.30
N GLU A 821 59.33 -74.32 -13.04
CA GLU A 821 57.95 -73.83 -13.06
C GLU A 821 57.87 -72.34 -13.44
N ASP A 822 56.67 -71.88 -13.81
CA ASP A 822 56.38 -70.87 -14.85
C ASP A 822 57.05 -69.48 -14.83
N HIS A 823 57.25 -68.97 -16.04
CA HIS A 823 57.87 -67.67 -16.34
C HIS A 823 56.81 -66.58 -16.53
N VAL A 824 56.51 -65.78 -15.50
CA VAL A 824 55.75 -64.53 -15.62
C VAL A 824 56.63 -63.35 -15.20
N GLN A 825 57.03 -62.54 -16.18
CA GLN A 825 58.01 -61.47 -16.00
C GLN A 825 57.40 -60.26 -15.27
N ALA A 826 58.12 -59.75 -14.27
CA ALA A 826 57.75 -58.56 -13.51
C ALA A 826 57.91 -57.28 -14.36
N HIS A 827 56.85 -56.90 -15.09
CA HIS A 827 56.77 -55.59 -15.72
C HIS A 827 56.47 -54.51 -14.68
N HIS A 828 57.45 -53.63 -14.41
CA HIS A 828 57.22 -52.38 -13.71
C HIS A 828 56.17 -51.53 -14.45
N ALA A 829 55.03 -51.30 -13.82
CA ALA A 829 54.04 -50.33 -14.27
C ALA A 829 53.50 -49.53 -13.07
N HIS A 830 53.88 -48.25 -12.96
CA HIS A 830 53.23 -47.32 -12.05
C HIS A 830 51.79 -47.05 -12.51
N ARG A 831 50.82 -47.86 -12.07
CA ARG A 831 49.39 -47.48 -12.20
C ARG A 831 49.04 -46.43 -11.15
N ARG A 832 49.42 -45.18 -11.47
CA ARG A 832 48.95 -43.96 -10.83
C ARG A 832 47.42 -44.00 -10.77
N MET A 833 46.85 -43.93 -9.56
CA MET A 833 45.40 -43.95 -9.37
C MET A 833 44.86 -42.52 -9.50
N GLU A 834 44.39 -42.17 -10.69
CA GLU A 834 43.77 -40.86 -10.96
C GLU A 834 42.32 -40.85 -10.45
N LEU A 835 42.13 -40.29 -9.26
CA LEU A 835 40.83 -39.84 -8.78
C LEU A 835 40.59 -38.43 -9.31
N ASN A 836 39.64 -38.29 -10.24
CA ASN A 836 39.19 -37.00 -10.75
C ASN A 836 38.36 -36.27 -9.67
N ALA A 837 39.04 -35.53 -8.79
CA ALA A 837 38.43 -34.44 -8.04
C ALA A 837 38.29 -33.21 -8.95
N VAL A 838 37.08 -32.67 -9.08
CA VAL A 838 36.84 -31.39 -9.76
C VAL A 838 36.98 -30.27 -8.73
N ASP A 839 38.16 -29.66 -8.67
CA ASP A 839 38.37 -28.43 -7.91
C ASP A 839 38.13 -27.19 -8.78
N GLY A 840 37.23 -26.32 -8.30
CA GLY A 840 37.09 -24.96 -8.81
C GLY A 840 38.18 -24.06 -8.23
N GLN A 841 38.73 -23.14 -9.04
CA GLN A 841 39.77 -22.22 -8.57
C GLN A 841 39.26 -21.27 -7.48
N GLY A 842 39.97 -21.21 -6.35
CA GLY A 842 39.83 -20.19 -5.33
C GLY A 842 41.21 -19.78 -4.82
N LEU A 843 41.60 -18.52 -5.05
CA LEU A 843 42.86 -17.97 -4.53
C LEU A 843 42.73 -17.65 -3.05
N SER A 844 43.76 -17.97 -2.26
CA SER A 844 44.45 -16.94 -1.46
C SER A 844 45.83 -17.39 -1.00
N THR A 845 46.72 -16.42 -0.78
CA THR A 845 48.06 -16.58 -0.20
C THR A 845 48.04 -16.33 1.31
N HIS A 846 48.87 -17.03 2.08
CA HIS A 846 50.03 -16.43 2.77
C HIS A 846 50.88 -17.50 3.48
N ALA A 847 52.10 -17.11 3.90
CA ALA A 847 53.07 -17.94 4.60
C ALA A 847 53.24 -17.48 6.07
N HIS A 848 54.33 -17.93 6.72
CA HIS A 848 54.86 -17.57 8.07
C HIS A 848 54.60 -18.59 9.20
N THR A 849 55.54 -18.90 10.11
CA THR A 849 57.04 -18.98 10.07
C THR A 849 57.52 -19.74 11.32
N HIS A 850 58.68 -20.43 11.24
CA HIS A 850 59.63 -20.80 12.32
C HIS A 850 59.12 -21.16 13.74
N THR A 851 59.61 -22.23 14.37
CA THR A 851 60.96 -22.22 14.99
C THR A 851 61.43 -23.60 15.42
N HIS A 852 62.76 -23.81 15.47
CA HIS A 852 63.40 -24.92 16.17
C HIS A 852 63.80 -24.49 17.58
N THR A 853 63.72 -25.38 18.58
CA THR A 853 64.47 -25.25 19.85
C THR A 853 64.79 -26.65 20.39
N SER A 854 65.86 -26.77 21.18
CA SER A 854 66.59 -28.03 21.40
C SER A 854 66.27 -28.78 22.70
N ILE A 855 66.62 -30.06 22.69
CA ILE A 855 66.68 -31.00 23.82
C ILE A 855 67.64 -30.52 24.93
N PRO A 856 67.32 -30.79 26.20
CA PRO A 856 68.31 -31.33 27.14
C PRO A 856 67.92 -32.76 27.62
N ALA A 857 68.91 -33.62 27.85
CA ALA A 857 68.71 -35.05 28.13
C ALA A 857 68.98 -35.40 29.60
N VAL A 858 68.37 -36.50 30.08
CA VAL A 858 68.70 -37.15 31.37
C VAL A 858 68.70 -38.68 31.20
N GLU A 859 69.92 -39.23 31.30
CA GLU A 859 70.35 -40.51 31.89
C GLU A 859 69.46 -41.78 31.85
N LEU A 860 70.04 -42.87 31.33
CA LEU A 860 69.67 -44.25 31.68
C LEU A 860 70.36 -44.66 33.00
N PRO A 861 69.85 -45.68 33.71
CA PRO A 861 70.63 -46.93 33.77
C PRO A 861 69.69 -48.16 33.52
N PRO A 862 70.05 -49.45 33.74
CA PRO A 862 70.00 -50.37 32.61
C PRO A 862 69.14 -51.64 32.83
N ASP A 863 68.54 -52.17 31.76
CA ASP A 863 68.29 -53.62 31.71
C ASP A 863 68.38 -54.19 30.28
N SER A 864 69.09 -55.30 30.12
CA SER A 864 69.55 -55.81 28.81
C SER A 864 68.75 -57.01 28.34
N GLN A 865 67.44 -56.85 28.18
CA GLN A 865 66.57 -57.93 27.67
C GLN A 865 65.33 -57.48 26.87
N ALA A 866 65.20 -56.20 26.51
CA ALA A 866 64.00 -55.64 25.86
C ALA A 866 64.09 -55.47 24.31
N LEU A 867 65.12 -55.98 23.65
CA LEU A 867 65.45 -55.66 22.24
C LEU A 867 64.57 -56.32 21.15
N MET A 868 63.46 -56.98 21.53
CA MET A 868 62.60 -57.76 20.61
C MET A 868 61.09 -57.49 20.81
N ARG A 869 60.69 -56.23 20.96
CA ARG A 869 59.31 -55.77 20.72
C ARG A 869 59.29 -54.41 19.99
N PRO A 870 58.34 -54.17 19.07
CA PRO A 870 58.11 -52.84 18.53
C PRO A 870 57.63 -51.87 19.61
N GLN A 871 58.06 -50.61 19.53
CA GLN A 871 57.57 -49.50 20.36
C GLN A 871 56.42 -48.76 19.64
N GLU A 872 55.52 -49.51 18.99
CA GLU A 872 54.48 -49.01 18.05
C GLU A 872 53.40 -48.13 18.70
N ASP A 873 53.30 -48.17 20.04
CA ASP A 873 52.21 -47.58 20.81
C ASP A 873 52.31 -46.05 21.01
N GLY A 874 53.36 -45.38 20.54
CA GLY A 874 53.49 -43.93 20.68
C GLY A 874 52.57 -43.15 19.73
N THR A 875 53.01 -43.05 18.47
CA THR A 875 52.30 -42.35 17.39
C THR A 875 50.92 -42.95 17.13
N ALA A 876 50.75 -44.27 17.30
CA ALA A 876 49.45 -44.93 17.17
C ALA A 876 48.42 -44.50 18.24
N ARG A 877 48.83 -44.33 19.50
CA ARG A 877 47.91 -43.83 20.56
C ARG A 877 47.56 -42.36 20.36
N GLN A 878 48.49 -41.54 19.87
CA GLN A 878 48.20 -40.14 19.50
C GLN A 878 47.15 -40.06 18.38
N ILE A 879 47.26 -40.90 17.35
CA ILE A 879 46.25 -41.04 16.28
C ILE A 879 44.89 -41.45 16.86
N MET A 880 44.84 -42.46 17.73
CA MET A 880 43.60 -42.93 18.35
C MET A 880 42.94 -41.86 19.24
N GLN A 881 43.72 -41.11 20.02
CA GLN A 881 43.21 -40.01 20.84
C GLN A 881 42.66 -38.88 19.96
N LEU A 882 43.41 -38.44 18.94
CA LEU A 882 43.00 -37.36 18.05
C LEU A 882 41.76 -37.74 17.23
N LEU A 883 41.64 -39.00 16.80
CA LEU A 883 40.41 -39.52 16.19
C LEU A 883 39.21 -39.47 17.16
N GLN A 884 39.41 -39.75 18.45
CA GLN A 884 38.35 -39.66 19.45
C GLN A 884 37.96 -38.20 19.74
N GLU A 885 38.91 -37.26 19.70
CA GLU A 885 38.67 -35.81 19.78
C GLU A 885 38.03 -35.20 18.51
N ILE A 886 38.09 -35.90 17.37
CA ILE A 886 37.37 -35.56 16.13
C ILE A 886 35.96 -36.19 16.11
N GLN A 887 35.80 -37.41 16.66
CA GLN A 887 34.51 -38.11 16.73
C GLN A 887 33.57 -37.56 17.82
N GLY A 888 34.11 -36.93 18.86
CA GLY A 888 33.34 -36.25 19.90
C GLY A 888 33.17 -34.75 19.61
N PRO A 889 32.14 -34.30 18.87
CA PRO A 889 31.86 -32.87 18.74
C PRO A 889 31.59 -32.29 20.13
N ARG A 890 32.20 -31.14 20.44
CA ARG A 890 31.76 -30.32 21.58
C ARG A 890 30.28 -30.02 21.36
N SER A 891 29.44 -30.35 22.34
CA SER A 891 28.01 -30.07 22.30
C SER A 891 27.81 -28.54 22.31
N VAL A 892 27.62 -27.97 21.12
CA VAL A 892 27.32 -26.55 20.94
C VAL A 892 26.07 -26.24 21.78
N PRO A 893 26.08 -25.23 22.67
CA PRO A 893 24.91 -24.88 23.47
C PRO A 893 23.73 -24.55 22.56
N PHE A 894 22.72 -25.43 22.54
CA PHE A 894 21.53 -25.25 21.74
C PHE A 894 20.68 -24.15 22.36
N LEU A 895 20.82 -22.92 21.87
CA LEU A 895 19.96 -21.77 22.23
C LEU A 895 18.54 -21.94 21.62
N GLY A 896 17.90 -23.00 22.05
CA GLY A 896 16.50 -23.37 21.84
C GLY A 896 15.87 -24.00 23.09
N ASP A 897 16.64 -24.23 24.16
CA ASP A 897 16.13 -24.50 25.51
C ASP A 897 15.42 -23.25 26.07
N ASN A 898 14.17 -23.06 25.64
CA ASN A 898 13.21 -22.29 26.43
C ASN A 898 13.13 -22.94 27.83
N PRO A 899 13.24 -22.17 28.93
CA PRO A 899 12.85 -22.67 30.23
C PRO A 899 11.34 -22.89 30.22
N CYS A 900 10.91 -24.12 29.93
CA CYS A 900 9.53 -24.55 30.01
C CYS A 900 9.08 -24.58 31.48
N ILE A 901 8.77 -23.40 32.04
CA ILE A 901 8.08 -23.26 33.32
C ILE A 901 6.79 -24.09 33.22
N PRO A 902 6.59 -25.14 34.06
CA PRO A 902 5.44 -26.02 33.92
C PRO A 902 4.16 -25.33 34.39
N PHE A 903 3.42 -24.72 33.45
CA PHE A 903 2.13 -24.11 33.72
C PHE A 903 1.06 -25.19 34.01
N PHE A 904 0.96 -25.58 35.28
CA PHE A 904 -0.07 -26.48 35.77
C PHE A 904 -1.43 -25.79 35.85
N TYR A 905 -2.22 -25.91 34.77
CA TYR A 905 -3.63 -25.51 34.79
C TYR A 905 -4.45 -26.48 35.65
N ARG A 906 -4.88 -26.01 36.82
CA ARG A 906 -5.98 -26.62 37.59
C ARG A 906 -7.09 -25.56 37.71
N PRO A 907 -8.32 -25.82 37.22
CA PRO A 907 -9.43 -24.94 37.47
C PRO A 907 -9.77 -24.94 38.97
N ASP A 908 -10.01 -23.75 39.52
CA ASP A 908 -10.71 -23.60 40.80
C ASP A 908 -12.23 -23.67 40.56
N GLN A 909 -13.04 -23.77 41.62
CA GLN A 909 -14.49 -24.00 41.56
C GLN A 909 -15.32 -22.82 40.98
N GLN A 910 -14.66 -21.86 40.33
CA GLN A 910 -15.18 -20.56 39.90
C GLN A 910 -14.67 -20.14 38.50
N ASP A 911 -14.02 -21.06 37.75
CA ASP A 911 -13.47 -20.87 36.40
C ASP A 911 -12.43 -19.73 36.21
N GLU A 912 -11.95 -19.09 37.27
CA GLU A 912 -10.81 -18.16 37.20
C GLU A 912 -9.45 -18.88 37.10
N VAL A 913 -8.71 -18.65 36.01
CA VAL A 913 -7.36 -19.21 35.80
C VAL A 913 -6.31 -18.37 36.53
N LYS A 914 -5.87 -18.83 37.71
CA LYS A 914 -4.76 -18.22 38.46
C LYS A 914 -3.43 -18.89 38.12
N ILE A 915 -2.54 -18.14 37.48
CA ILE A 915 -1.18 -18.58 37.13
C ILE A 915 -0.32 -18.55 38.40
N LEU A 916 0.11 -19.73 38.86
CA LEU A 916 1.15 -19.88 39.88
C LEU A 916 2.49 -20.13 39.19
N VAL A 917 3.46 -19.24 39.44
CA VAL A 917 4.87 -19.41 39.07
C VAL A 917 5.64 -19.88 40.30
N VAL A 918 6.58 -20.80 40.10
CA VAL A 918 7.54 -21.31 41.10
C VAL A 918 8.94 -21.14 40.54
#